data_AF-A0A3S1AFZ5-F1
#
_entry.id   AF-A0A3S1AFZ5-F1
#
_cell.length_a   1.000
_cell.length_b   1.000
_cell.length_c   1.000
_cell.angle_alpha   90.00
_cell.angle_beta   90.00
_cell.angle_gamma   90.00
#
_symmetry.space_group_name_H-M   'P 1'
#
loop_
_entity.id
_entity.type
_entity.pdbx_description
1 polymer ?
#
loop_
_entity_poly.entity_id
_entity_poly.type
_entity_poly.pdbx_seq_one_letter_code
_entity_poly.pdbx_strand_id
1 'polypeptide(L)'
;MASATSSRYTRDTYILKQKAMKYYSENGIPTKMEEILNTMFYDDPSDVHGYLVNYFSQFTLEAVVSKLYATQVYGSTGMPTIQTDVFCTVNNKEKKIVSSTIPCTNIKAKPEDREKAEIETQHSIVTALKAINTEISDALIRLNPKQQNDIDKILVSIIEIMKSEEAARKVHEEEIVENPSPSIATEDKDKKKSAKTRSQTKDLSAVEGKASKISAPVVVIPDRPLEVFASGSEAVAAVSQAVCACAAFSNNIPIYRHVGNLSKTRGALHEFRIPLPMVTIIQSGKFVPGKVNCVKEYMLVPGVSMSTEKSIEHIQHIYHYVAKSLATKLGPPAKFVNESGALCPQLETPTQGLDMLQEAVNAQGLTIGEDMYLAINAAAHEFYDNEKGRYEVTTGTLKGPDDMVDFWADIVLKYPSLIAIIDPVRGEDHEHWLQLGERISENVFVLGDRFYQRPGLILQTPPSAPVQTSGAVMYLEQMNTITDLVQCTNLFHGLGNEVVISANQDDTADTFIVDFAVGVGARFFKVGGPSRGERSSKLNRLVEISRELEPPLPVAENLGQEEDENAADQKEMDGPNEDNTEMKIDVDNDAEENSERQEKEVVHEVVHEGGAEKEETGPVLWGAAEKSRLKLHTPFIFSVIEVPPPPPDSEREGEELKITSSSPRRSK
;
A
#
# COMPACT_ATOMS: atom_id res chain seq x y z
N MET A 1 -20.42 71.56 23.39
CA MET A 1 -19.59 70.38 23.06
C MET A 1 -20.31 69.33 22.22
N ALA A 2 -21.64 69.11 22.35
CA ALA A 2 -22.38 68.09 21.59
C ALA A 2 -22.41 68.25 20.04
N SER A 3 -22.32 69.50 19.52
CA SER A 3 -22.35 69.76 18.07
C SER A 3 -21.04 69.39 17.34
N ALA A 4 -19.89 69.55 17.99
CA ALA A 4 -18.59 69.21 17.41
C ALA A 4 -18.36 67.69 17.31
N THR A 5 -18.94 66.91 18.22
CA THR A 5 -18.90 65.44 18.20
C THR A 5 -19.77 64.87 17.08
N SER A 6 -20.93 65.48 16.82
CA SER A 6 -21.85 65.11 15.72
C SER A 6 -21.24 65.37 14.33
N SER A 7 -20.53 66.50 14.16
CA SER A 7 -19.87 66.84 12.88
C SER A 7 -18.67 65.94 12.57
N ARG A 8 -17.88 65.56 13.58
CA ARG A 8 -16.79 64.57 13.42
C ARG A 8 -17.31 63.19 13.05
N TYR A 9 -18.34 62.70 13.76
CA TYR A 9 -18.99 61.42 13.45
C TYR A 9 -19.52 61.35 12.01
N THR A 10 -20.13 62.44 11.54
CA THR A 10 -20.64 62.54 10.17
C THR A 10 -19.50 62.50 9.13
N ARG A 11 -18.39 63.19 9.41
CA ARG A 11 -17.20 63.19 8.54
C ARG A 11 -16.51 61.83 8.51
N ASP A 12 -16.39 61.17 9.65
CA ASP A 12 -15.77 59.83 9.76
C ASP A 12 -16.62 58.79 9.04
N THR A 13 -17.95 58.88 9.16
CA THR A 13 -18.89 58.01 8.43
C THR A 13 -18.80 58.22 6.91
N TYR A 14 -18.65 59.46 6.46
CA TYR A 14 -18.47 59.77 5.03
C TYR A 14 -17.16 59.19 4.48
N ILE A 15 -16.05 59.34 5.22
CA ILE A 15 -14.75 58.74 4.86
C ILE A 15 -14.84 57.22 4.83
N LEU A 16 -15.54 56.60 5.80
CA LEU A 16 -15.72 55.15 5.84
C LEU A 16 -16.53 54.65 4.62
N LYS A 17 -17.60 55.36 4.23
CA LYS A 17 -18.37 55.04 3.03
C LYS A 17 -17.53 55.13 1.76
N GLN A 18 -16.70 56.16 1.62
CA GLN A 18 -15.78 56.28 0.48
C GLN A 18 -14.76 55.14 0.44
N LYS A 19 -14.20 54.75 1.59
CA LYS A 19 -13.30 53.59 1.70
C LYS A 19 -13.99 52.29 1.32
N ALA A 20 -15.23 52.07 1.77
CA ALA A 20 -16.01 50.89 1.44
C ALA A 20 -16.36 50.83 -0.06
N MET A 21 -16.81 51.94 -0.65
CA MET A 21 -17.07 52.02 -2.10
C MET A 21 -15.82 51.68 -2.90
N LYS A 22 -14.67 52.26 -2.52
CA LYS A 22 -13.38 51.97 -3.16
C LYS A 22 -13.05 50.47 -3.04
N TYR A 23 -13.14 49.90 -1.84
CA TYR A 23 -12.88 48.48 -1.59
C TYR A 23 -13.75 47.56 -2.45
N TYR A 24 -15.07 47.77 -2.51
CA TYR A 24 -15.98 46.95 -3.31
C TYR A 24 -15.72 47.09 -4.80
N SER A 25 -15.43 48.30 -5.27
CA SER A 25 -15.10 48.56 -6.68
C SER A 25 -13.78 47.91 -7.10
N GLU A 26 -12.74 47.99 -6.26
CA GLU A 26 -11.42 47.41 -6.53
C GLU A 26 -11.46 45.88 -6.56
N ASN A 27 -12.35 45.27 -5.77
CA ASN A 27 -12.55 43.81 -5.75
C ASN A 27 -13.63 43.34 -6.77
N GLY A 28 -14.19 44.24 -7.58
CA GLY A 28 -15.18 43.90 -8.61
C GLY A 28 -16.50 43.33 -8.08
N ILE A 29 -16.83 43.56 -6.81
CA ILE A 29 -18.01 42.95 -6.16
C ILE A 29 -19.33 43.38 -6.83
N PRO A 30 -19.58 44.68 -7.14
CA PRO A 30 -20.84 45.09 -7.76
C PRO A 30 -21.07 44.45 -9.12
N THR A 31 -20.04 44.36 -9.95
CA THR A 31 -20.11 43.77 -11.30
C THR A 31 -20.47 42.29 -11.24
N LYS A 32 -19.82 41.53 -10.35
CA LYS A 32 -20.14 40.09 -10.17
C LYS A 32 -21.56 39.87 -9.63
N MET A 33 -22.03 40.73 -8.73
CA MET A 33 -23.39 40.67 -8.21
C MET A 33 -24.42 40.96 -9.31
N GLU A 34 -24.12 41.87 -10.24
CA GLU A 34 -25.00 42.14 -11.37
C GLU A 34 -25.02 40.97 -12.37
N GLU A 35 -23.84 40.42 -12.70
CA GLU A 35 -23.70 39.26 -13.59
C GLU A 35 -24.51 38.06 -13.10
N ILE A 36 -24.34 37.67 -11.83
CA ILE A 36 -25.03 36.49 -11.28
C ILE A 36 -26.55 36.70 -11.18
N LEU A 37 -27.02 37.90 -10.84
CA LEU A 37 -28.45 38.18 -10.79
C LEU A 37 -29.08 38.10 -12.18
N ASN A 38 -28.35 38.57 -13.20
CA ASN A 38 -28.79 38.46 -14.59
C ASN A 38 -28.80 37.01 -15.07
N THR A 39 -27.75 36.22 -14.82
CA THR A 39 -27.72 34.80 -15.25
C THR A 39 -28.77 33.97 -14.53
N MET A 40 -28.88 34.12 -13.21
CA MET A 40 -29.82 33.36 -12.39
C MET A 40 -31.29 33.60 -12.78
N PHE A 41 -31.63 34.79 -13.28
CA PHE A 41 -32.99 35.06 -13.81
C PHE A 41 -33.32 34.21 -15.04
N TYR A 42 -32.34 33.96 -15.92
CA TYR A 42 -32.54 33.14 -17.11
C TYR A 42 -32.41 31.64 -16.84
N ASP A 43 -31.53 31.25 -15.91
CA ASP A 43 -31.29 29.85 -15.56
C ASP A 43 -32.41 29.24 -14.69
N ASP A 44 -33.20 30.09 -14.01
CA ASP A 44 -34.32 29.71 -13.12
C ASP A 44 -34.04 28.48 -12.22
N PRO A 45 -32.95 28.50 -11.41
CA PRO A 45 -32.55 27.34 -10.63
C PRO A 45 -33.53 27.04 -9.50
N SER A 46 -33.85 25.76 -9.30
CA SER A 46 -34.75 25.30 -8.22
C SER A 46 -34.20 25.59 -6.81
N ASP A 47 -32.87 25.66 -6.65
CA ASP A 47 -32.19 26.12 -5.43
C ASP A 47 -31.36 27.37 -5.73
N VAL A 48 -32.00 28.52 -5.57
CA VAL A 48 -31.39 29.85 -5.73
C VAL A 48 -30.17 30.02 -4.83
N HIS A 49 -30.23 29.57 -3.57
CA HIS A 49 -29.13 29.79 -2.63
C HIS A 49 -27.94 28.87 -2.94
N GLY A 50 -28.18 27.61 -3.29
CA GLY A 50 -27.16 26.69 -3.77
C GLY A 50 -26.47 27.19 -5.04
N TYR A 51 -27.24 27.75 -5.99
CA TYR A 51 -26.69 28.37 -7.19
C TYR A 51 -25.75 29.54 -6.85
N LEU A 52 -26.17 30.45 -5.97
CA LEU A 52 -25.32 31.57 -5.51
C LEU A 52 -24.02 31.06 -4.87
N VAL A 53 -24.10 30.04 -4.01
CA VAL A 53 -22.93 29.44 -3.35
C VAL A 53 -21.97 28.85 -4.39
N ASN A 54 -22.49 28.11 -5.37
CA ASN A 54 -21.69 27.48 -6.42
C ASN A 54 -21.04 28.49 -7.38
N TYR A 55 -21.69 29.61 -7.65
CA TYR A 55 -21.08 30.68 -8.44
C TYR A 55 -19.96 31.37 -7.66
N PHE A 56 -20.22 31.78 -6.41
CA PHE A 56 -19.22 32.50 -5.61
C PHE A 56 -18.05 31.61 -5.17
N SER A 57 -18.25 30.30 -5.02
CA SER A 57 -17.18 29.36 -4.68
C SER A 57 -16.06 29.35 -5.73
N GLN A 58 -16.37 29.62 -7.01
CA GLN A 58 -15.37 29.70 -8.09
C GLN A 58 -14.36 30.83 -7.91
N PHE A 59 -14.69 31.85 -7.12
CA PHE A 59 -13.81 32.98 -6.82
C PHE A 59 -13.13 32.88 -5.45
N THR A 60 -13.38 31.80 -4.72
CA THR A 60 -12.72 31.58 -3.42
C THR A 60 -11.26 31.22 -3.64
N LEU A 61 -10.39 31.66 -2.72
CA LEU A 61 -9.01 31.22 -2.70
C LEU A 61 -8.97 29.72 -2.42
N GLU A 62 -7.98 29.04 -3.01
CA GLU A 62 -7.75 27.63 -2.72
C GLU A 62 -7.46 27.41 -1.23
N ALA A 63 -7.85 26.24 -0.75
CA ALA A 63 -7.53 25.82 0.61
C ALA A 63 -6.01 25.81 0.80
N VAL A 64 -5.54 26.45 1.86
CA VAL A 64 -4.13 26.44 2.25
C VAL A 64 -3.99 25.91 3.67
N VAL A 65 -2.91 25.19 3.94
CA VAL A 65 -2.62 24.68 5.29
C VAL A 65 -2.49 25.85 6.26
N SER A 66 -3.24 25.81 7.36
CA SER A 66 -3.15 26.80 8.43
C SER A 66 -2.37 26.26 9.63
N LYS A 67 -2.50 24.97 9.90
CA LYS A 67 -1.87 24.30 11.03
C LYS A 67 -1.83 22.78 10.80
N LEU A 68 -0.76 22.15 11.28
CA LEU A 68 -0.71 20.72 11.51
C LEU A 68 -0.74 20.43 13.01
N TYR A 69 -1.39 19.35 13.41
CA TYR A 69 -1.37 18.91 14.80
C TYR A 69 -1.27 17.40 14.88
N ALA A 70 -0.24 16.90 15.54
CA ALA A 70 0.00 15.47 15.71
C ALA A 70 -0.17 15.05 17.16
N THR A 71 -0.79 13.87 17.34
CA THR A 71 -1.01 13.23 18.64
C THR A 71 -0.53 11.79 18.63
N GLN A 72 -0.04 11.32 19.78
CA GLN A 72 0.25 9.90 19.96
C GLN A 72 -1.05 9.10 20.03
N VAL A 73 -1.13 8.05 19.23
CA VAL A 73 -2.16 7.00 19.29
C VAL A 73 -1.46 5.64 19.34
N TYR A 74 -2.22 4.54 19.30
CA TYR A 74 -1.67 3.19 19.41
C TYR A 74 -2.05 2.34 18.20
N GLY A 75 -1.08 1.58 17.70
CA GLY A 75 -1.28 0.57 16.67
C GLY A 75 -1.90 -0.72 17.21
N SER A 76 -2.08 -1.68 16.31
CA SER A 76 -2.67 -2.98 16.56
C SER A 76 -1.92 -3.83 17.60
N THR A 77 -0.62 -3.63 17.78
CA THR A 77 0.19 -4.34 18.77
C THR A 77 0.23 -3.64 20.14
N GLY A 78 -0.39 -2.45 20.26
CA GLY A 78 -0.29 -1.60 21.44
C GLY A 78 0.95 -0.71 21.45
N MET A 79 1.73 -0.70 20.37
CA MET A 79 2.85 0.23 20.20
C MET A 79 2.36 1.64 19.82
N PRO A 80 3.03 2.69 20.30
CA PRO A 80 2.67 4.07 20.00
C PRO A 80 2.99 4.44 18.54
N THR A 81 2.09 5.19 17.92
CA THR A 81 2.21 5.73 16.57
C THR A 81 1.59 7.13 16.49
N ILE A 82 1.59 7.72 15.29
CA ILE A 82 1.24 9.11 15.03
C ILE A 82 -0.09 9.21 14.30
N GLN A 83 -1.01 9.99 14.87
CA GLN A 83 -2.16 10.53 14.16
C GLN A 83 -1.90 12.01 13.86
N THR A 84 -2.09 12.43 12.61
CA THR A 84 -1.87 13.79 12.14
C THR A 84 -3.19 14.41 11.66
N ASP A 85 -3.52 15.56 12.22
CA ASP A 85 -4.65 16.40 11.85
C ASP A 85 -4.17 17.56 10.96
N VAL A 86 -4.83 17.75 9.82
CA VAL A 86 -4.56 18.86 8.90
C VAL A 86 -5.67 19.90 9.00
N PHE A 87 -5.29 21.13 9.32
CA PHE A 87 -6.18 22.28 9.31
C PHE A 87 -5.87 23.15 8.10
N CYS A 88 -6.92 23.58 7.41
CA CYS A 88 -6.80 24.51 6.29
C CYS A 88 -7.66 25.75 6.51
N THR A 89 -7.20 26.88 5.97
CA THR A 89 -8.04 28.06 5.79
C THR A 89 -8.89 27.86 4.53
N VAL A 90 -10.18 27.60 4.72
CA VAL A 90 -11.18 27.46 3.65
C VAL A 90 -12.24 28.52 3.83
N ASN A 91 -12.49 29.33 2.79
CA ASN A 91 -13.43 30.45 2.84
C ASN A 91 -13.15 31.41 4.02
N ASN A 92 -11.87 31.77 4.22
CA ASN A 92 -11.37 32.61 5.32
C ASN A 92 -11.68 32.07 6.73
N LYS A 93 -11.96 30.77 6.88
CA LYS A 93 -12.14 30.11 8.16
C LYS A 93 -11.20 28.92 8.27
N GLU A 94 -10.52 28.82 9.40
CA GLU A 94 -9.79 27.61 9.73
C GLU A 94 -10.77 26.46 9.99
N LYS A 95 -10.50 25.30 9.38
CA LYS A 95 -11.27 24.07 9.56
C LYS A 95 -10.31 22.89 9.64
N LYS A 96 -10.57 21.96 10.56
CA LYS A 96 -9.98 20.62 10.50
C LYS A 96 -10.55 19.90 9.27
N ILE A 97 -9.69 19.50 8.35
CA ILE A 97 -10.08 18.86 7.10
C ILE A 97 -10.04 17.35 7.23
N VAL A 98 -8.94 16.81 7.71
CA VAL A 98 -8.71 15.36 7.80
C VAL A 98 -7.92 15.01 9.05
N SER A 99 -8.08 13.77 9.48
CA SER A 99 -7.23 13.10 10.46
C SER A 99 -6.75 11.81 9.82
N SER A 100 -5.46 11.53 9.92
CA SER A 100 -4.84 10.36 9.29
C SER A 100 -3.85 9.74 10.25
N THR A 101 -3.83 8.41 10.30
CA THR A 101 -2.94 7.67 11.20
C THR A 101 -2.02 6.77 10.39
N ILE A 102 -0.73 6.81 10.70
CA ILE A 102 0.24 5.91 10.07
C ILE A 102 0.42 4.60 10.85
N PRO A 103 0.72 3.50 10.16
CA PRO A 103 1.16 2.27 10.81
C PRO A 103 2.42 2.50 11.63
N CYS A 104 2.62 1.68 12.66
CA CYS A 104 3.84 1.73 13.46
C CYS A 104 5.03 1.28 12.61
N THR A 105 6.19 1.89 12.85
CA THR A 105 7.46 1.38 12.31
C THR A 105 7.66 -0.07 12.73
N ASN A 106 7.94 -0.95 11.79
CA ASN A 106 8.11 -2.37 12.07
C ASN A 106 9.38 -2.62 12.93
N ILE A 107 9.20 -2.87 14.23
CA ILE A 107 10.29 -3.23 15.14
C ILE A 107 10.71 -4.68 14.85
N LYS A 108 11.55 -4.87 13.83
CA LYS A 108 12.18 -6.17 13.56
C LYS A 108 13.44 -6.33 14.41
N ALA A 109 13.26 -6.31 15.73
CA ALA A 109 14.33 -6.59 16.68
C ALA A 109 14.32 -8.06 17.07
N LYS A 110 15.50 -8.63 17.34
CA LYS A 110 15.58 -9.94 17.99
C LYS A 110 14.90 -9.87 19.36
N PRO A 111 14.36 -10.97 19.89
CA PRO A 111 13.70 -10.97 21.20
C PRO A 111 14.54 -10.36 22.33
N GLU A 112 15.86 -10.55 22.28
CA GLU A 112 16.84 -10.02 23.23
C GLU A 112 17.02 -8.49 23.17
N ASP A 113 16.77 -7.87 22.02
CA ASP A 113 16.93 -6.42 21.79
C ASP A 113 15.58 -5.69 21.74
N ARG A 114 14.47 -6.41 21.92
CA ARG A 114 13.11 -5.88 21.72
C ARG A 114 12.81 -4.71 22.65
N GLU A 115 13.13 -4.82 23.94
CA GLU A 115 12.91 -3.73 24.90
C GLU A 115 13.66 -2.46 24.52
N LYS A 116 14.92 -2.59 24.09
CA LYS A 116 15.73 -1.46 23.62
C LYS A 116 15.10 -0.82 22.37
N ALA A 117 14.67 -1.63 21.42
CA ALA A 117 14.05 -1.14 20.19
C ALA A 117 12.69 -0.49 20.44
N GLU A 118 11.92 -0.97 21.43
CA GLU A 118 10.67 -0.34 21.88
C GLU A 118 10.94 1.05 22.50
N ILE A 119 11.99 1.19 23.32
CA ILE A 119 12.42 2.47 23.90
C ILE A 119 12.87 3.45 22.79
N GLU A 120 13.69 2.99 21.85
CA GLU A 120 14.15 3.80 20.71
C GLU A 120 12.97 4.25 19.84
N THR A 121 12.01 3.37 19.59
CA THR A 121 10.79 3.70 18.84
C THR A 121 9.99 4.76 19.58
N GLN A 122 9.77 4.61 20.90
CA GLN A 122 9.05 5.61 21.68
C GLN A 122 9.75 6.98 21.66
N HIS A 123 11.08 7.00 21.73
CA HIS A 123 11.86 8.23 21.59
C HIS A 123 11.69 8.85 20.19
N SER A 124 11.71 8.03 19.15
CA SER A 124 11.50 8.47 17.76
C SER A 124 10.12 9.10 17.57
N ILE A 125 9.06 8.45 18.07
CA ILE A 125 7.68 8.95 17.98
C ILE A 125 7.53 10.29 18.72
N VAL A 126 8.06 10.42 19.94
CA VAL A 126 8.03 11.70 20.67
C VAL A 126 8.76 12.81 19.90
N THR A 127 9.88 12.48 19.26
CA THR A 127 10.64 13.41 18.41
C THR A 127 9.84 13.82 17.18
N ALA A 128 9.20 12.86 16.49
CA ALA A 128 8.32 13.13 15.35
C ALA A 128 7.14 14.03 15.75
N LEU A 129 6.46 13.73 16.87
CA LEU A 129 5.34 14.53 17.35
C LEU A 129 5.74 15.98 17.64
N LYS A 130 6.93 16.19 18.21
CA LYS A 130 7.47 17.53 18.41
C LYS A 130 7.70 18.21 17.06
N ALA A 131 8.42 17.58 16.14
CA ALA A 131 8.74 18.13 14.84
C ALA A 131 7.49 18.50 14.02
N ILE A 132 6.46 17.65 14.04
CA ILE A 132 5.18 17.93 13.36
C ILE A 132 4.50 19.16 13.95
N ASN A 133 4.46 19.25 15.28
CA ASN A 133 3.79 20.34 15.99
C ASN A 133 4.57 21.67 16.02
N THR A 134 5.85 21.67 15.63
CA THR A 134 6.71 22.85 15.55
C THR A 134 7.23 23.08 14.12
N GLU A 135 8.42 22.57 13.80
CA GLU A 135 9.17 22.92 12.60
C GLU A 135 8.40 22.62 11.30
N ILE A 136 7.75 21.46 11.23
CA ILE A 136 7.02 21.03 10.04
C ILE A 136 5.70 21.81 9.90
N SER A 137 4.95 22.00 10.98
CA SER A 137 3.73 22.81 10.92
C SER A 137 4.06 24.21 10.41
N ASP A 138 5.06 24.88 10.99
CA ASP A 138 5.46 26.24 10.60
C ASP A 138 5.93 26.32 9.15
N ALA A 139 6.68 25.32 8.67
CA ALA A 139 7.17 25.27 7.30
C ALA A 139 6.05 25.09 6.25
N LEU A 140 4.94 24.43 6.62
CA LEU A 140 3.85 24.11 5.70
C LEU A 140 2.70 25.14 5.74
N ILE A 141 2.73 26.12 6.65
CA ILE A 141 1.73 27.21 6.70
C ILE A 141 1.64 27.92 5.34
N ARG A 142 0.41 28.14 4.87
CA ARG A 142 0.02 28.78 3.60
C ARG A 142 0.38 28.00 2.34
N LEU A 143 0.91 26.78 2.44
CA LEU A 143 1.10 25.93 1.28
C LEU A 143 -0.22 25.31 0.84
N ASN A 144 -0.35 25.09 -0.47
CA ASN A 144 -1.49 24.40 -1.04
C ASN A 144 -1.28 22.88 -0.89
N PRO A 145 -2.17 22.14 -0.19
CA PRO A 145 -2.02 20.70 0.00
C PRO A 145 -2.00 19.90 -1.32
N LYS A 146 -2.50 20.47 -2.43
CA LYS A 146 -2.45 19.85 -3.76
C LYS A 146 -1.02 19.74 -4.33
N GLN A 147 -0.05 20.49 -3.80
CA GLN A 147 1.35 20.46 -4.23
C GLN A 147 2.14 19.35 -3.51
N GLN A 148 1.68 18.10 -3.65
CA GLN A 148 2.20 16.95 -2.90
C GLN A 148 3.73 16.81 -2.99
N ASN A 149 4.28 16.88 -4.20
CA ASN A 149 5.73 16.74 -4.44
C ASN A 149 6.57 17.85 -3.78
N ASP A 150 6.06 19.08 -3.72
CA ASP A 150 6.80 20.19 -3.13
C ASP A 150 6.79 20.08 -1.60
N ILE A 151 5.65 19.67 -1.03
CA ILE A 151 5.51 19.38 0.40
C ILE A 151 6.41 18.21 0.81
N ASP A 152 6.40 17.11 0.06
CA ASP A 152 7.21 15.93 0.34
C ASP A 152 8.71 16.24 0.33
N LYS A 153 9.18 17.10 -0.60
CA LYS A 153 10.58 17.57 -0.61
C LYS A 153 10.93 18.40 0.62
N ILE A 154 10.03 19.26 1.07
CA ILE A 154 10.22 20.04 2.31
C ILE A 154 10.34 19.09 3.50
N LEU A 155 9.44 18.11 3.62
CA LEU A 155 9.47 17.12 4.71
C LEU A 155 10.80 16.36 4.78
N VAL A 156 11.26 15.82 3.66
CA VAL A 156 12.54 15.10 3.59
C VAL A 156 13.70 16.03 4.00
N SER A 157 13.72 17.27 3.50
CA SER A 157 14.78 18.23 3.83
C SER A 157 14.84 18.59 5.32
N ILE A 158 13.69 18.73 5.99
CA ILE A 158 13.63 19.03 7.42
C ILE A 158 14.22 17.88 8.23
N ILE A 159 13.84 16.64 7.92
CA ILE A 159 14.35 15.47 8.64
C ILE A 159 15.84 15.23 8.36
N GLU A 160 16.32 15.48 7.15
CA GLU A 160 17.76 15.43 6.85
C GLU A 160 18.57 16.45 7.66
N ILE A 161 18.04 17.67 7.82
CA ILE A 161 18.65 18.69 8.68
C ILE A 161 18.66 18.21 10.14
N MET A 162 17.53 17.71 10.65
CA MET A 162 17.46 17.16 12.02
C MET A 162 18.46 16.02 12.25
N LYS A 163 18.62 15.12 11.26
CA LYS A 163 19.62 14.04 11.28
C LYS A 163 21.04 14.59 11.41
N SER A 164 21.37 15.64 10.64
CA SER A 164 22.69 16.28 10.69
C SER A 164 22.96 16.94 12.04
N GLU A 165 21.97 17.58 12.65
CA GLU A 165 22.09 18.19 13.97
C GLU A 165 22.22 17.15 15.08
N GLU A 166 21.50 16.04 15.00
CA GLU A 166 21.61 14.94 15.96
C GLU A 166 23.00 14.31 15.91
N ALA A 167 23.54 14.09 14.70
CA ALA A 167 24.89 13.59 14.52
C ALA A 167 25.94 14.55 15.08
N ALA A 168 25.79 15.86 14.85
CA ALA A 168 26.70 16.87 15.41
C ALA A 168 26.66 16.93 16.94
N ARG A 169 25.48 16.77 17.55
CA ARG A 169 25.34 16.71 19.03
C ARG A 169 26.04 15.48 19.62
N LYS A 170 25.91 14.31 18.99
CA LYS A 170 26.58 13.07 19.44
C LYS A 170 28.10 13.22 19.41
N VAL A 171 28.66 13.80 18.34
CA VAL A 171 30.10 14.07 18.26
C VAL A 171 30.54 15.06 19.34
N HIS A 172 29.76 16.10 19.60
CA HIS A 172 30.09 17.08 20.65
C HIS A 172 30.03 16.47 22.06
N GLU A 173 29.06 15.61 22.33
CA GLU A 173 28.95 14.88 23.61
C GLU A 173 30.12 13.89 23.79
N GLU A 174 30.54 13.20 22.73
CA GLU A 174 31.71 12.31 22.76
C GLU A 174 33.03 13.09 22.98
N GLU A 175 33.19 14.27 22.36
CA GLU A 175 34.34 15.15 22.59
C GLU A 175 34.42 15.71 24.02
N ILE A 176 33.27 15.98 24.65
CA ILE A 176 33.19 16.43 26.06
C ILE A 176 33.57 15.29 27.02
N VAL A 177 33.25 14.04 26.69
CA VAL A 177 33.59 12.86 27.49
C VAL A 177 35.08 12.48 27.35
N GLU A 178 35.69 12.66 26.17
CA GLU A 178 37.11 12.38 25.94
C GLU A 178 38.05 13.48 26.45
N ASN A 179 37.58 14.73 26.65
CA ASN A 179 38.40 15.83 27.18
C ASN A 179 37.65 16.68 28.23
N PRO A 180 37.62 16.27 29.50
CA PRO A 180 37.16 17.13 30.58
C PRO A 180 38.21 18.24 30.83
N SER A 181 37.94 19.47 30.38
CA SER A 181 38.74 20.64 30.74
C SER A 181 38.52 21.09 32.20
N PRO A 182 39.52 21.71 32.88
CA PRO A 182 39.67 21.61 34.33
C PRO A 182 39.04 22.75 35.16
N SER A 183 38.89 22.45 36.47
CA SER A 183 38.66 23.32 37.64
C SER A 183 37.19 23.71 37.93
N ILE A 184 36.69 23.55 39.17
CA ILE A 184 37.17 24.22 40.39
C ILE A 184 37.46 23.24 41.54
N ALA A 185 38.62 23.43 42.15
CA ALA A 185 39.08 22.75 43.35
C ALA A 185 38.32 23.20 44.59
N THR A 186 37.90 22.23 45.42
CA THR A 186 37.86 22.39 46.87
C THR A 186 38.73 21.30 47.47
N GLU A 187 39.85 21.73 48.08
CA GLU A 187 40.72 20.90 48.88
C GLU A 187 39.96 20.37 50.09
N ASP A 188 40.04 19.06 50.35
CA ASP A 188 40.41 18.64 51.70
C ASP A 188 41.20 17.32 51.69
N LYS A 189 42.24 17.28 52.52
CA LYS A 189 43.29 16.27 52.58
C LYS A 189 42.85 15.10 53.48
N ASP A 190 43.13 13.85 53.09
CA ASP A 190 44.04 13.00 53.86
C ASP A 190 44.37 11.61 53.26
N LYS A 191 45.69 11.38 53.11
CA LYS A 191 46.49 10.17 53.42
C LYS A 191 46.16 8.77 52.85
N LYS A 192 47.16 8.32 52.06
CA LYS A 192 48.06 7.15 52.24
C LYS A 192 47.81 5.87 51.41
N LYS A 193 48.85 5.58 50.58
CA LYS A 193 49.60 4.30 50.39
C LYS A 193 48.82 3.10 49.81
N SER A 194 49.35 2.26 48.92
CA SER A 194 50.68 2.07 48.33
C SER A 194 50.56 1.04 47.21
N ALA A 195 51.42 1.18 46.19
CA ALA A 195 51.62 0.30 45.06
C ALA A 195 51.95 -1.16 45.41
N LYS A 196 51.67 -2.08 44.46
CA LYS A 196 52.72 -2.90 43.84
C LYS A 196 52.22 -3.71 42.63
N THR A 197 52.88 -3.43 41.51
CA THR A 197 53.04 -4.21 40.29
C THR A 197 53.51 -5.64 40.59
N ARG A 198 52.98 -6.63 39.86
CA ARG A 198 53.72 -7.86 39.56
C ARG A 198 53.25 -8.48 38.25
N SER A 199 54.16 -8.46 37.27
CA SER A 199 54.16 -9.32 36.09
C SER A 199 54.30 -10.79 36.49
N GLN A 200 53.55 -11.67 35.83
CA GLN A 200 53.92 -13.08 35.68
C GLN A 200 53.54 -13.59 34.29
N THR A 201 54.56 -14.01 33.57
CA THR A 201 54.58 -14.95 32.44
C THR A 201 54.14 -16.34 32.88
N LYS A 202 53.55 -17.10 31.95
CA LYS A 202 53.50 -18.58 31.80
C LYS A 202 52.42 -18.90 30.76
N ASP A 203 52.48 -19.93 29.92
CA ASP A 203 53.55 -20.80 29.41
C ASP A 203 52.84 -21.55 28.25
N LEU A 204 53.57 -21.75 27.15
CA LEU A 204 53.10 -22.50 25.98
C LEU A 204 53.09 -24.00 26.28
N SER A 205 51.98 -24.68 25.97
CA SER A 205 52.02 -26.10 25.60
C SER A 205 50.92 -26.39 24.58
N ALA A 206 51.35 -26.65 23.34
CA ALA A 206 50.50 -27.09 22.24
C ALA A 206 50.50 -28.62 22.22
N VAL A 207 49.30 -29.21 22.18
CA VAL A 207 49.06 -30.63 21.97
C VAL A 207 48.66 -30.80 20.50
N GLU A 208 49.43 -31.61 19.77
CA GLU A 208 49.11 -32.04 18.41
C GLU A 208 47.94 -33.05 18.40
N GLY A 209 47.03 -32.90 17.44
CA GLY A 209 45.97 -33.89 17.23
C GLY A 209 44.95 -33.58 16.14
N LYS A 210 45.22 -34.13 14.94
CA LYS A 210 44.30 -34.57 13.87
C LYS A 210 43.75 -33.54 12.86
N ALA A 211 44.20 -33.74 11.63
CA ALA A 211 43.73 -33.15 10.40
C ALA A 211 42.23 -33.43 10.14
N SER A 212 41.44 -32.36 10.09
CA SER A 212 40.11 -32.34 9.48
C SER A 212 40.24 -31.87 8.03
N LYS A 213 39.50 -32.50 7.13
CA LYS A 213 39.43 -32.19 5.70
C LYS A 213 39.08 -30.70 5.52
N ILE A 214 39.94 -29.97 4.82
CA ILE A 214 39.71 -28.58 4.44
C ILE A 214 38.57 -28.58 3.40
N SER A 215 37.34 -28.29 3.84
CA SER A 215 36.30 -27.81 2.95
C SER A 215 36.74 -26.46 2.41
N ALA A 216 36.56 -26.21 1.12
CA ALA A 216 36.81 -24.90 0.53
C ALA A 216 36.15 -23.79 1.37
N PRO A 217 36.79 -22.63 1.55
CA PRO A 217 36.21 -21.54 2.34
C PRO A 217 34.88 -21.13 1.70
N VAL A 218 33.79 -21.25 2.46
CA VAL A 218 32.47 -20.76 2.06
C VAL A 218 32.59 -19.25 1.95
N VAL A 219 32.45 -18.71 0.73
CA VAL A 219 32.41 -17.27 0.52
C VAL A 219 31.02 -16.79 0.95
N VAL A 220 30.91 -16.35 2.20
CA VAL A 220 29.68 -15.74 2.70
C VAL A 220 29.63 -14.30 2.22
N ILE A 221 28.67 -14.00 1.33
CA ILE A 221 28.36 -12.61 0.97
C ILE A 221 27.76 -11.95 2.21
N PRO A 222 28.35 -10.85 2.72
CA PRO A 222 27.82 -10.17 3.91
C PRO A 222 26.47 -9.52 3.61
N ASP A 223 25.62 -9.46 4.61
CA ASP A 223 24.32 -8.79 4.51
C ASP A 223 24.51 -7.29 4.19
N ARG A 224 23.58 -6.74 3.41
CA ARG A 224 23.52 -5.30 3.17
C ARG A 224 23.30 -4.60 4.52
N PRO A 225 24.03 -3.51 4.81
CA PRO A 225 23.75 -2.68 5.97
C PRO A 225 22.31 -2.18 5.94
N LEU A 226 21.60 -2.33 7.06
CA LEU A 226 20.26 -1.75 7.21
C LEU A 226 20.34 -0.22 7.17
N GLU A 227 19.38 0.42 6.53
CA GLU A 227 19.25 1.88 6.54
C GLU A 227 19.01 2.34 7.98
N VAL A 228 19.83 3.29 8.46
CA VAL A 228 19.67 3.88 9.79
C VAL A 228 18.87 5.16 9.67
N PHE A 229 17.67 5.13 10.25
CA PHE A 229 16.77 6.27 10.32
C PHE A 229 17.12 7.19 11.49
N ALA A 230 16.90 8.48 11.31
CA ALA A 230 17.02 9.44 12.41
C ALA A 230 15.78 9.38 13.31
N SER A 231 15.93 9.76 14.57
CA SER A 231 14.78 9.89 15.46
C SER A 231 13.80 10.92 14.89
N GLY A 232 12.53 10.55 14.76
CA GLY A 232 11.48 11.41 14.20
C GLY A 232 11.19 11.22 12.71
N SER A 233 11.85 10.27 12.05
CA SER A 233 11.66 10.01 10.61
C SER A 233 10.22 9.63 10.24
N GLU A 234 9.45 9.08 11.18
CA GLU A 234 8.02 8.76 11.01
C GLU A 234 7.16 9.98 10.68
N ALA A 235 7.62 11.19 11.00
CA ALA A 235 6.92 12.41 10.66
C ALA A 235 6.72 12.60 9.14
N VAL A 236 7.64 12.07 8.31
CA VAL A 236 7.57 12.20 6.85
C VAL A 236 6.33 11.50 6.30
N ALA A 237 6.21 10.18 6.53
CA ALA A 237 5.05 9.43 6.07
C ALA A 237 3.75 9.97 6.70
N ALA A 238 3.76 10.34 7.99
CA ALA A 238 2.59 10.85 8.69
C ALA A 238 2.00 12.11 8.04
N VAL A 239 2.86 13.10 7.77
CA VAL A 239 2.41 14.36 7.16
C VAL A 239 2.14 14.20 5.68
N SER A 240 2.96 13.42 4.95
CA SER A 240 2.78 13.16 3.52
C SER A 240 1.41 12.52 3.23
N GLN A 241 1.03 11.50 4.01
CA GLN A 241 -0.28 10.83 3.93
C GLN A 241 -1.43 11.79 4.24
N ALA A 242 -1.33 12.52 5.36
CA ALA A 242 -2.39 13.42 5.81
C ALA A 242 -2.63 14.58 4.82
N VAL A 243 -1.56 15.12 4.22
CA VAL A 243 -1.64 16.15 3.18
C VAL A 243 -2.28 15.61 1.91
N CYS A 244 -1.93 14.40 1.47
CA CYS A 244 -2.55 13.77 0.30
C CYS A 244 -4.07 13.58 0.50
N ALA A 245 -4.48 13.10 1.67
CA ALA A 245 -5.89 12.97 2.02
C ALA A 245 -6.60 14.35 2.09
N CYS A 246 -5.92 15.37 2.62
CA CYS A 246 -6.42 16.75 2.64
C CYS A 246 -6.61 17.33 1.23
N ALA A 247 -5.70 17.03 0.30
CA ALA A 247 -5.77 17.45 -1.08
C ALA A 247 -6.93 16.78 -1.83
N ALA A 248 -7.19 15.49 -1.57
CA ALA A 248 -8.36 14.79 -2.10
C ALA A 248 -9.67 15.44 -1.63
N PHE A 249 -9.79 15.69 -0.32
CA PHE A 249 -10.95 16.37 0.26
C PHE A 249 -11.14 17.78 -0.32
N SER A 250 -10.06 18.54 -0.47
CA SER A 250 -10.09 19.90 -1.04
C SER A 250 -10.53 19.93 -2.50
N ASN A 251 -10.34 18.83 -3.24
CA ASN A 251 -10.83 18.66 -4.61
C ASN A 251 -12.23 18.01 -4.67
N ASN A 252 -12.83 17.67 -3.52
CA ASN A 252 -14.10 16.96 -3.40
C ASN A 252 -14.14 15.66 -4.24
N ILE A 253 -13.04 14.90 -4.20
CA ILE A 253 -12.91 13.60 -4.87
C ILE A 253 -12.45 12.53 -3.86
N PRO A 254 -12.77 11.25 -4.09
CA PRO A 254 -12.22 10.14 -3.30
C PRO A 254 -10.69 10.10 -3.34
N ILE A 255 -10.07 9.57 -2.29
CA ILE A 255 -8.59 9.53 -2.15
C ILE A 255 -7.96 8.72 -3.28
N TYR A 256 -8.49 7.54 -3.62
CA TYR A 256 -7.95 6.75 -4.74
C TYR A 256 -7.93 7.51 -6.07
N ARG A 257 -8.92 8.38 -6.30
CA ARG A 257 -8.99 9.21 -7.51
C ARG A 257 -7.94 10.31 -7.48
N HIS A 258 -7.73 10.93 -6.32
CA HIS A 258 -6.67 11.91 -6.16
C HIS A 258 -5.29 11.28 -6.39
N VAL A 259 -5.04 10.11 -5.80
CA VAL A 259 -3.80 9.33 -6.02
C VAL A 259 -3.67 8.94 -7.50
N GLY A 260 -4.75 8.52 -8.16
CA GLY A 260 -4.78 8.26 -9.62
C GLY A 260 -4.35 9.46 -10.47
N ASN A 261 -4.76 10.67 -10.07
CA ASN A 261 -4.32 11.89 -10.74
C ASN A 261 -2.81 12.14 -10.54
N LEU A 262 -2.28 11.84 -9.35
CA LEU A 262 -0.85 11.97 -9.04
C LEU A 262 0.00 10.93 -9.80
N SER A 263 -0.46 9.68 -9.85
CA SER A 263 0.19 8.58 -10.56
C SER A 263 0.08 8.70 -12.08
N LYS A 264 -0.82 9.57 -12.57
CA LYS A 264 -1.21 9.65 -13.99
C LYS A 264 -1.86 8.36 -14.48
N THR A 265 -2.37 7.54 -13.57
CA THR A 265 -3.37 6.51 -13.88
C THR A 265 -4.65 7.25 -14.24
N ARG A 266 -4.75 7.67 -15.51
CA ARG A 266 -5.89 8.41 -16.03
C ARG A 266 -6.99 7.43 -16.40
N GLY A 267 -8.20 7.74 -15.98
CA GLY A 267 -9.40 7.07 -16.45
C GLY A 267 -10.68 7.59 -15.81
N ALA A 268 -11.83 7.30 -16.42
CA ALA A 268 -13.13 7.47 -15.78
C ALA A 268 -13.23 6.58 -14.51
N LEU A 269 -14.25 6.78 -13.66
CA LEU A 269 -14.41 5.98 -12.43
C LEU A 269 -14.31 4.46 -12.70
N HIS A 270 -14.87 3.99 -13.83
CA HIS A 270 -14.86 2.57 -14.20
C HIS A 270 -13.52 2.04 -14.76
N GLU A 271 -12.50 2.88 -14.89
CA GLU A 271 -11.17 2.46 -15.38
C GLU A 271 -10.19 2.12 -14.24
N PHE A 272 -10.54 2.45 -12.99
CA PHE A 272 -9.75 2.01 -11.84
C PHE A 272 -9.88 0.50 -11.64
N ARG A 273 -8.74 -0.14 -11.40
CA ARG A 273 -8.67 -1.57 -11.09
C ARG A 273 -8.65 -1.79 -9.58
N ILE A 274 -9.51 -2.66 -9.08
CA ILE A 274 -9.43 -3.15 -7.70
C ILE A 274 -8.24 -4.14 -7.60
N PRO A 275 -7.28 -3.93 -6.67
CA PRO A 275 -6.19 -4.87 -6.46
C PRO A 275 -6.73 -6.19 -5.89
N LEU A 276 -6.14 -7.31 -6.29
CA LEU A 276 -6.48 -8.62 -5.73
C LEU A 276 -5.93 -8.71 -4.30
N PRO A 277 -6.77 -8.99 -3.29
CA PRO A 277 -6.29 -9.12 -1.93
C PRO A 277 -5.44 -10.39 -1.77
N MET A 278 -4.20 -10.24 -1.30
CA MET A 278 -3.38 -11.36 -0.82
C MET A 278 -3.59 -11.47 0.69
N VAL A 279 -4.29 -12.54 1.11
CA VAL A 279 -4.71 -12.71 2.50
C VAL A 279 -3.93 -13.86 3.15
N THR A 280 -3.16 -13.55 4.20
CA THR A 280 -2.39 -14.53 4.96
C THR A 280 -3.32 -15.34 5.86
N ILE A 281 -3.55 -16.61 5.51
CA ILE A 281 -4.39 -17.50 6.31
C ILE A 281 -3.57 -18.17 7.40
N ILE A 282 -2.36 -18.63 7.04
CA ILE A 282 -1.46 -19.35 7.93
C ILE A 282 -0.13 -18.60 7.97
N GLN A 283 0.36 -18.32 9.17
CA GLN A 283 1.71 -17.82 9.41
C GLN A 283 2.56 -18.92 10.06
N SER A 284 3.76 -19.12 9.54
CA SER A 284 4.80 -20.00 10.09
C SER A 284 6.16 -19.30 10.04
N GLY A 285 7.25 -20.07 9.94
CA GLY A 285 8.60 -19.54 9.84
C GLY A 285 9.32 -19.59 11.19
N LYS A 286 10.55 -19.07 11.20
CA LYS A 286 11.51 -19.23 12.31
C LYS A 286 11.01 -18.76 13.68
N PHE A 287 10.12 -17.78 13.70
CA PHE A 287 9.59 -17.18 14.94
C PHE A 287 8.24 -17.78 15.38
N VAL A 288 7.73 -18.78 14.68
CA VAL A 288 6.50 -19.50 15.02
C VAL A 288 6.85 -20.91 15.52
N PRO A 289 6.21 -21.43 16.58
CA PRO A 289 6.45 -22.80 17.03
C PRO A 289 6.20 -23.82 15.90
N GLY A 290 7.15 -24.73 15.69
CA GLY A 290 7.10 -25.73 14.63
C GLY A 290 8.50 -26.06 14.12
N LYS A 291 8.58 -26.83 13.04
CA LYS A 291 9.86 -27.13 12.36
C LYS A 291 10.09 -26.33 11.09
N VAL A 292 9.05 -25.71 10.54
CA VAL A 292 9.13 -24.99 9.26
C VAL A 292 9.67 -23.58 9.45
N ASN A 293 10.82 -23.30 8.85
CA ASN A 293 11.47 -21.99 8.88
C ASN A 293 11.34 -21.23 7.55
N CYS A 294 11.32 -21.94 6.42
CA CYS A 294 11.43 -21.36 5.07
C CYS A 294 10.19 -20.63 4.52
N VAL A 295 9.02 -20.80 5.15
CA VAL A 295 7.79 -20.14 4.74
C VAL A 295 7.26 -19.34 5.91
N LYS A 296 7.19 -18.02 5.75
CA LYS A 296 6.63 -17.12 6.76
C LYS A 296 5.11 -17.01 6.62
N GLU A 297 4.59 -16.90 5.40
CA GLU A 297 3.16 -16.70 5.17
C GLU A 297 2.67 -17.62 4.04
N TYR A 298 1.56 -18.32 4.29
CA TYR A 298 0.75 -18.97 3.26
C TYR A 298 -0.52 -18.14 3.04
N MET A 299 -0.69 -17.68 1.82
CA MET A 299 -1.72 -16.72 1.44
C MET A 299 -2.69 -17.32 0.42
N LEU A 300 -3.92 -16.82 0.44
CA LEU A 300 -4.89 -17.00 -0.62
C LEU A 300 -5.02 -15.71 -1.45
N VAL A 301 -5.23 -15.89 -2.74
CA VAL A 301 -5.51 -14.82 -3.69
C VAL A 301 -6.75 -15.22 -4.51
N PRO A 302 -7.81 -14.42 -4.55
CA PRO A 302 -9.01 -14.77 -5.30
C PRO A 302 -8.79 -14.65 -6.81
N GLY A 303 -9.56 -15.43 -7.59
CA GLY A 303 -9.60 -15.33 -9.03
C GLY A 303 -10.24 -14.03 -9.53
N VAL A 304 -9.80 -13.56 -10.70
CA VAL A 304 -10.21 -12.27 -11.28
C VAL A 304 -11.69 -12.22 -11.70
N SER A 305 -12.33 -13.36 -11.89
CA SER A 305 -13.73 -13.47 -12.29
C SER A 305 -14.71 -13.23 -11.13
N MET A 306 -14.22 -13.27 -9.89
CA MET A 306 -15.04 -13.14 -8.70
C MET A 306 -15.15 -11.68 -8.26
N SER A 307 -16.35 -11.24 -7.86
CA SER A 307 -16.50 -9.91 -7.27
C SER A 307 -15.71 -9.80 -5.96
N THR A 308 -15.26 -8.60 -5.62
CA THR A 308 -14.47 -8.33 -4.42
C THR A 308 -15.17 -8.80 -3.15
N GLU A 309 -16.48 -8.60 -3.07
CA GLU A 309 -17.33 -8.99 -1.93
C GLU A 309 -17.37 -10.50 -1.75
N LYS A 310 -17.70 -11.25 -2.81
CA LYS A 310 -17.74 -12.71 -2.79
C LYS A 310 -16.36 -13.30 -2.48
N SER A 311 -15.31 -12.68 -3.02
CA SER A 311 -13.92 -13.08 -2.77
C SER A 311 -13.58 -13.02 -1.28
N ILE A 312 -13.92 -11.92 -0.62
CA ILE A 312 -13.67 -11.73 0.82
C ILE A 312 -14.53 -12.69 1.65
N GLU A 313 -15.80 -12.89 1.29
CA GLU A 313 -16.70 -13.85 1.95
C GLU A 313 -16.11 -15.28 1.91
N HIS A 314 -15.72 -15.77 0.73
CA HIS A 314 -15.12 -17.09 0.59
C HIS A 314 -13.81 -17.22 1.36
N ILE A 315 -12.95 -16.21 1.33
CA ILE A 315 -11.71 -16.18 2.12
C ILE A 315 -12.01 -16.30 3.62
N GLN A 316 -13.04 -15.61 4.13
CA GLN A 316 -13.47 -15.73 5.52
C GLN A 316 -13.99 -17.13 5.84
N HIS A 317 -14.78 -17.75 4.97
CA HIS A 317 -15.25 -19.12 5.16
C HIS A 317 -14.10 -20.13 5.20
N ILE A 318 -13.13 -19.99 4.29
CA ILE A 318 -11.91 -20.82 4.27
C ILE A 318 -11.10 -20.63 5.55
N TYR A 319 -10.88 -19.39 5.98
CA TYR A 319 -10.18 -19.09 7.24
C TYR A 319 -10.84 -19.77 8.45
N HIS A 320 -12.16 -19.66 8.58
CA HIS A 320 -12.90 -20.31 9.67
C HIS A 320 -12.87 -21.83 9.58
N TYR A 321 -12.89 -22.39 8.37
CA TYR A 321 -12.73 -23.84 8.16
C TYR A 321 -11.36 -24.31 8.66
N VAL A 322 -10.27 -23.63 8.27
CA VAL A 322 -8.92 -23.96 8.74
C VAL A 322 -8.82 -23.84 10.26
N ALA A 323 -9.32 -22.75 10.84
CA ALA A 323 -9.33 -22.54 12.30
C ALA A 323 -10.12 -23.65 13.04
N LYS A 324 -11.26 -24.08 12.49
CA LYS A 324 -12.07 -25.16 13.06
C LYS A 324 -11.35 -26.51 12.95
N SER A 325 -10.79 -26.81 11.78
CA SER A 325 -10.04 -28.05 11.52
C SER A 325 -8.84 -28.18 12.47
N LEU A 326 -8.11 -27.08 12.69
CA LEU A 326 -7.02 -27.00 13.67
C LEU A 326 -7.51 -27.25 15.11
N ALA A 327 -8.60 -26.59 15.52
CA ALA A 327 -9.12 -26.75 16.87
C ALA A 327 -9.64 -28.16 17.16
N THR A 328 -10.23 -28.82 16.17
CA THR A 328 -10.69 -30.21 16.32
C THR A 328 -9.52 -31.17 16.50
N LYS A 329 -8.39 -30.93 15.82
CA LYS A 329 -7.20 -31.81 15.87
C LYS A 329 -6.32 -31.55 17.09
N LEU A 330 -6.13 -30.29 17.48
CA LEU A 330 -5.12 -29.86 18.46
C LEU A 330 -5.71 -29.14 19.68
N GLY A 331 -7.03 -28.97 19.72
CA GLY A 331 -7.75 -28.26 20.78
C GLY A 331 -7.90 -26.76 20.54
N PRO A 332 -8.74 -26.05 21.34
CA PRO A 332 -9.04 -24.64 21.15
C PRO A 332 -7.84 -23.68 21.02
N PRO A 333 -6.71 -23.86 21.73
CA PRO A 333 -5.53 -23.00 21.58
C PRO A 333 -4.94 -22.96 20.17
N ALA A 334 -5.20 -23.97 19.33
CA ALA A 334 -4.74 -24.02 17.95
C ALA A 334 -5.38 -22.96 17.02
N LYS A 335 -6.36 -22.19 17.53
CA LYS A 335 -6.93 -21.00 16.88
C LYS A 335 -6.15 -19.71 17.19
N PHE A 336 -5.01 -19.80 17.86
CA PHE A 336 -4.18 -18.63 18.13
C PHE A 336 -3.84 -17.91 16.83
N VAL A 337 -3.99 -16.58 16.86
CA VAL A 337 -3.69 -15.69 15.75
C VAL A 337 -2.55 -14.76 16.12
N ASN A 338 -1.75 -14.38 15.12
CA ASN A 338 -0.68 -13.40 15.32
C ASN A 338 -1.19 -11.95 15.32
N GLU A 339 -0.24 -11.02 15.35
CA GLU A 339 -0.44 -9.57 15.26
C GLU A 339 -1.15 -9.13 13.97
N SER A 340 -1.05 -9.91 12.88
CA SER A 340 -1.70 -9.62 11.60
C SER A 340 -3.00 -10.42 11.37
N GLY A 341 -3.47 -11.19 12.35
CA GLY A 341 -4.74 -11.92 12.27
C GLY A 341 -4.70 -13.28 11.56
N ALA A 342 -3.51 -13.80 11.23
CA ALA A 342 -3.30 -15.11 10.61
C ALA A 342 -3.17 -16.21 11.67
N LEU A 343 -3.57 -17.44 11.34
CA LEU A 343 -3.47 -18.61 12.22
C LEU A 343 -2.02 -19.10 12.31
N CYS A 344 -1.57 -19.54 13.48
CA CYS A 344 -0.19 -20.00 13.71
C CYS A 344 -0.11 -21.48 14.14
N PRO A 345 -0.47 -22.45 13.26
CA PRO A 345 -0.33 -23.87 13.57
C PRO A 345 1.13 -24.31 13.60
N GLN A 346 1.40 -25.38 14.34
CA GLN A 346 2.72 -26.04 14.32
C GLN A 346 2.84 -26.90 13.07
N LEU A 347 3.67 -26.45 12.12
CA LEU A 347 3.94 -27.16 10.88
C LEU A 347 5.26 -27.93 10.96
N GLU A 348 5.26 -29.14 10.41
CA GLU A 348 6.39 -30.07 10.36
C GLU A 348 7.11 -30.02 9.01
N THR A 349 6.37 -29.79 7.91
CA THR A 349 6.93 -29.71 6.55
C THR A 349 6.47 -28.44 5.82
N PRO A 350 7.30 -27.87 4.91
CA PRO A 350 6.95 -26.64 4.19
C PRO A 350 5.69 -26.74 3.32
N THR A 351 5.29 -27.95 2.94
CA THR A 351 4.12 -28.15 2.08
C THR A 351 2.80 -28.22 2.85
N GLN A 352 2.83 -28.51 4.15
CA GLN A 352 1.61 -28.73 4.94
C GLN A 352 0.67 -27.52 4.93
N GLY A 353 1.20 -26.30 4.96
CA GLY A 353 0.37 -25.09 4.85
C GLY A 353 -0.40 -25.04 3.53
N LEU A 354 0.26 -25.33 2.40
CA LEU A 354 -0.36 -25.37 1.08
C LEU A 354 -1.39 -26.49 0.96
N ASP A 355 -1.10 -27.66 1.53
CA ASP A 355 -2.01 -28.81 1.53
C ASP A 355 -3.28 -28.50 2.33
N MET A 356 -3.15 -27.85 3.49
CA MET A 356 -4.28 -27.41 4.32
C MET A 356 -5.15 -26.38 3.62
N LEU A 357 -4.55 -25.41 2.91
CA LEU A 357 -5.32 -24.40 2.16
C LEU A 357 -6.09 -25.02 1.00
N GLN A 358 -5.49 -25.95 0.25
CA GLN A 358 -6.20 -26.66 -0.81
C GLN A 358 -7.36 -27.50 -0.27
N GLU A 359 -7.14 -28.23 0.83
CA GLU A 359 -8.22 -28.97 1.50
C GLU A 359 -9.39 -28.04 1.87
N ALA A 360 -9.06 -26.87 2.43
CA ALA A 360 -10.07 -25.91 2.88
C ALA A 360 -10.83 -25.25 1.72
N VAL A 361 -10.14 -24.90 0.62
CA VAL A 361 -10.76 -24.37 -0.60
C VAL A 361 -11.74 -25.40 -1.19
N ASN A 362 -11.28 -26.65 -1.35
CA ASN A 362 -12.12 -27.73 -1.88
C ASN A 362 -13.34 -28.02 -0.99
N ALA A 363 -13.17 -27.94 0.34
CA ALA A 363 -14.27 -28.11 1.29
C ALA A 363 -15.35 -27.00 1.20
N GLN A 364 -15.03 -25.85 0.63
CA GLN A 364 -16.00 -24.78 0.34
C GLN A 364 -16.63 -24.88 -1.06
N GLY A 365 -16.35 -25.96 -1.80
CA GLY A 365 -16.86 -26.17 -3.16
C GLY A 365 -16.22 -25.26 -4.21
N LEU A 366 -15.04 -24.71 -3.93
CA LEU A 366 -14.26 -23.88 -4.84
C LEU A 366 -13.11 -24.69 -5.46
N THR A 367 -12.67 -24.29 -6.65
CA THR A 367 -11.59 -24.94 -7.38
C THR A 367 -10.28 -24.16 -7.22
N ILE A 368 -9.25 -24.82 -6.67
CA ILE A 368 -7.91 -24.24 -6.60
C ILE A 368 -7.30 -24.09 -8.00
N GLY A 369 -6.69 -22.94 -8.30
CA GLY A 369 -6.15 -22.60 -9.62
C GLY A 369 -7.16 -21.96 -10.58
N GLU A 370 -8.43 -21.86 -10.19
CA GLU A 370 -9.47 -21.14 -10.94
C GLU A 370 -10.15 -20.08 -10.06
N ASP A 371 -10.81 -20.52 -8.98
CA ASP A 371 -11.53 -19.62 -8.06
C ASP A 371 -10.59 -18.98 -7.03
N MET A 372 -9.60 -19.74 -6.58
CA MET A 372 -8.62 -19.34 -5.56
C MET A 372 -7.23 -19.80 -5.95
N TYR A 373 -6.23 -18.96 -5.71
CA TYR A 373 -4.82 -19.22 -5.95
C TYR A 373 -4.03 -19.15 -4.63
N LEU A 374 -2.85 -19.75 -4.65
CA LEU A 374 -1.93 -19.75 -3.52
C LEU A 374 -0.83 -18.69 -3.72
N ALA A 375 -0.35 -18.11 -2.63
CA ALA A 375 0.87 -17.31 -2.62
C ALA A 375 1.68 -17.58 -1.35
N ILE A 376 3.00 -17.38 -1.43
CA ILE A 376 3.93 -17.62 -0.33
C ILE A 376 4.77 -16.37 -0.08
N ASN A 377 5.00 -16.03 1.19
CA ASN A 377 6.12 -15.18 1.58
C ASN A 377 7.16 -16.05 2.31
N ALA A 378 8.33 -16.21 1.71
CA ALA A 378 9.41 -16.98 2.31
C ALA A 378 10.17 -16.16 3.34
N ALA A 379 10.45 -14.88 3.05
CA ALA A 379 11.29 -14.01 3.88
C ALA A 379 12.67 -14.63 4.15
N ALA A 380 13.37 -15.05 3.10
CA ALA A 380 14.64 -15.81 3.15
C ALA A 380 15.73 -15.28 4.08
N HIS A 381 15.81 -13.96 4.24
CA HIS A 381 16.72 -13.29 5.16
C HIS A 381 16.52 -13.69 6.63
N GLU A 382 15.33 -14.13 7.05
CA GLU A 382 15.05 -14.52 8.44
C GLU A 382 15.62 -15.90 8.81
N PHE A 383 15.72 -16.81 7.84
CA PHE A 383 16.17 -18.19 8.03
C PHE A 383 17.51 -18.51 7.38
N TYR A 384 18.24 -17.50 6.90
CA TYR A 384 19.63 -17.64 6.49
C TYR A 384 20.56 -17.62 7.71
N ASP A 385 21.50 -18.58 7.75
CA ASP A 385 22.55 -18.69 8.75
C ASP A 385 23.84 -18.11 8.16
N ASN A 386 24.17 -16.88 8.57
CA ASN A 386 25.35 -16.15 8.14
C ASN A 386 26.67 -16.83 8.55
N GLU A 387 26.69 -17.58 9.67
CA GLU A 387 27.91 -18.28 10.10
C GLU A 387 28.20 -19.48 9.20
N LYS A 388 27.15 -20.17 8.75
CA LYS A 388 27.26 -21.36 7.91
C LYS A 388 27.18 -21.07 6.41
N GLY A 389 26.72 -19.88 6.03
CA GLY A 389 26.44 -19.52 4.65
C GLY A 389 25.33 -20.36 4.00
N ARG A 390 24.29 -20.71 4.77
CA ARG A 390 23.24 -21.66 4.34
C ARG A 390 21.86 -21.27 4.86
N TYR A 391 20.82 -21.74 4.17
CA TYR A 391 19.43 -21.56 4.56
C TYR A 391 18.95 -22.71 5.45
N GLU A 392 18.41 -22.41 6.62
CA GLU A 392 17.77 -23.41 7.48
C GLU A 392 16.29 -23.54 7.10
N VAL A 393 15.96 -24.49 6.23
CA VAL A 393 14.61 -24.64 5.65
C VAL A 393 13.60 -25.20 6.65
N THR A 394 14.06 -26.20 7.41
CA THR A 394 13.40 -26.71 8.60
C THR A 394 14.43 -26.88 9.70
N THR A 395 14.02 -26.95 10.97
CA THR A 395 14.94 -27.11 12.11
C THR A 395 15.99 -28.21 11.85
N GLY A 396 17.27 -27.83 11.84
CA GLY A 396 18.40 -28.74 11.59
C GLY A 396 18.64 -29.15 10.14
N THR A 397 17.83 -28.70 9.18
CA THR A 397 17.98 -28.99 7.75
C THR A 397 18.46 -27.76 7.01
N LEU A 398 19.75 -27.78 6.63
CA LEU A 398 20.41 -26.69 5.93
C LEU A 398 20.50 -26.98 4.43
N LYS A 399 20.19 -25.98 3.61
CA LYS A 399 20.37 -25.99 2.16
C LYS A 399 21.35 -24.91 1.72
N GLY A 400 22.18 -25.23 0.72
CA GLY A 400 22.97 -24.21 0.05
C GLY A 400 22.09 -23.29 -0.80
N PRO A 401 22.61 -22.15 -1.26
CA PRO A 401 21.89 -21.25 -2.18
C PRO A 401 21.41 -21.95 -3.47
N ASP A 402 22.24 -22.76 -4.13
CA ASP A 402 21.83 -23.54 -5.31
C ASP A 402 20.69 -24.53 -4.98
N ASP A 403 20.81 -25.26 -3.87
CA ASP A 403 19.78 -26.21 -3.40
C ASP A 403 18.45 -25.52 -3.07
N MET A 404 18.47 -24.23 -2.72
CA MET A 404 17.27 -23.43 -2.48
C MET A 404 16.54 -23.09 -3.77
N VAL A 405 17.27 -22.84 -4.86
CA VAL A 405 16.66 -22.64 -6.19
C VAL A 405 15.91 -23.90 -6.61
N ASP A 406 16.56 -25.07 -6.49
CA ASP A 406 15.94 -26.36 -6.79
C ASP A 406 14.71 -26.62 -5.90
N PHE A 407 14.83 -26.33 -4.59
CA PHE A 407 13.73 -26.49 -3.64
C PHE A 407 12.49 -25.68 -4.03
N TRP A 408 12.66 -24.40 -4.40
CA TRP A 408 11.51 -23.57 -4.80
C TRP A 408 10.94 -23.98 -6.16
N ALA A 409 11.79 -24.38 -7.11
CA ALA A 409 11.35 -24.91 -8.40
C ALA A 409 10.47 -26.16 -8.22
N ASP A 410 10.88 -27.08 -7.34
CA ASP A 410 10.10 -28.29 -7.02
C ASP A 410 8.75 -27.97 -6.37
N ILE A 411 8.71 -26.98 -5.47
CA ILE A 411 7.46 -26.52 -4.84
C ILE A 411 6.51 -25.93 -5.88
N VAL A 412 7.00 -25.05 -6.75
CA VAL A 412 6.18 -24.44 -7.82
C VAL A 412 5.63 -25.51 -8.76
N LEU A 413 6.46 -26.48 -9.15
CA LEU A 413 6.04 -27.59 -10.01
C LEU A 413 4.97 -28.46 -9.35
N LYS A 414 5.09 -28.71 -8.04
CA LYS A 414 4.13 -29.51 -7.27
C LYS A 414 2.80 -28.79 -7.03
N TYR A 415 2.81 -27.46 -6.94
CA TYR A 415 1.64 -26.63 -6.66
C TYR A 415 1.39 -25.62 -7.80
N PRO A 416 0.82 -26.04 -8.94
CA PRO A 416 0.61 -25.15 -10.09
C PRO A 416 -0.38 -24.00 -9.82
N SER A 417 -1.16 -24.07 -8.74
CA SER A 417 -2.03 -22.98 -8.27
C SER A 417 -1.29 -21.92 -7.46
N LEU A 418 0.00 -22.12 -7.14
CA LEU A 418 0.87 -21.11 -6.56
C LEU A 418 1.17 -20.07 -7.64
N ILE A 419 0.76 -18.83 -7.45
CA ILE A 419 0.95 -17.76 -8.43
C ILE A 419 1.97 -16.72 -8.00
N ALA A 420 2.34 -16.64 -6.72
CA ALA A 420 3.31 -15.66 -6.24
C ALA A 420 4.19 -16.22 -5.13
N ILE A 421 5.48 -15.86 -5.17
CA ILE A 421 6.46 -16.10 -4.11
C ILE A 421 7.21 -14.81 -3.79
N ILE A 422 7.22 -14.42 -2.52
CA ILE A 422 7.89 -13.21 -2.02
C ILE A 422 9.18 -13.62 -1.30
N ASP A 423 10.30 -12.96 -1.64
CA ASP A 423 11.62 -13.17 -1.04
C ASP A 423 12.06 -14.65 -0.91
N PRO A 424 12.05 -15.46 -2.00
CA PRO A 424 12.45 -16.87 -1.96
C PRO A 424 13.91 -17.10 -1.54
N VAL A 425 14.80 -16.16 -1.88
CA VAL A 425 16.22 -16.13 -1.46
C VAL A 425 16.56 -14.73 -0.95
N ARG A 426 17.65 -14.58 -0.20
CA ARG A 426 18.00 -13.27 0.40
C ARG A 426 18.33 -12.23 -0.66
N GLY A 427 18.26 -10.95 -0.31
CA GLY A 427 18.43 -9.85 -1.27
C GLY A 427 19.81 -9.81 -1.93
N GLU A 428 20.83 -10.30 -1.22
CA GLU A 428 22.23 -10.30 -1.60
C GLU A 428 22.59 -11.42 -2.60
N ASP A 429 21.76 -12.47 -2.69
CA ASP A 429 22.00 -13.64 -3.56
C ASP A 429 21.49 -13.38 -4.98
N HIS A 430 21.93 -12.28 -5.61
CA HIS A 430 21.47 -11.82 -6.92
C HIS A 430 21.52 -12.89 -8.02
N GLU A 431 22.57 -13.71 -8.04
CA GLU A 431 22.72 -14.79 -9.01
C GLU A 431 21.59 -15.83 -8.87
N HIS A 432 21.20 -16.17 -7.64
CA HIS A 432 20.14 -17.14 -7.37
C HIS A 432 18.75 -16.57 -7.66
N TRP A 433 18.56 -15.25 -7.53
CA TRP A 433 17.33 -14.59 -8.02
C TRP A 433 17.17 -14.76 -9.52
N LEU A 434 18.25 -14.58 -10.29
CA LEU A 434 18.24 -14.76 -11.75
C LEU A 434 17.97 -16.22 -12.13
N GLN A 435 18.71 -17.16 -11.55
CA GLN A 435 18.52 -18.59 -11.81
C GLN A 435 17.10 -19.05 -11.47
N LEU A 436 16.53 -18.57 -10.37
CA LEU A 436 15.16 -18.88 -9.99
C LEU A 436 14.17 -18.25 -10.99
N GLY A 437 14.36 -16.97 -11.32
CA GLY A 437 13.56 -16.26 -12.33
C GLY A 437 13.50 -17.03 -13.65
N GLU A 438 14.64 -17.46 -14.19
CA GLU A 438 14.71 -18.24 -15.44
C GLU A 438 13.93 -19.56 -15.38
N ARG A 439 13.80 -20.18 -14.20
CA ARG A 439 13.13 -21.48 -14.05
C ARG A 439 11.64 -21.39 -13.78
N ILE A 440 11.18 -20.39 -13.02
CA ILE A 440 9.80 -20.37 -12.50
C ILE A 440 8.96 -19.14 -12.89
N SER A 441 9.56 -18.09 -13.44
CA SER A 441 8.84 -16.82 -13.67
C SER A 441 7.72 -16.90 -14.72
N GLU A 442 7.73 -17.91 -15.58
CA GLU A 442 6.62 -18.18 -16.53
C GLU A 442 5.32 -18.58 -15.82
N ASN A 443 5.42 -19.15 -14.61
CA ASN A 443 4.28 -19.68 -13.87
C ASN A 443 3.95 -18.85 -12.62
N VAL A 444 4.95 -18.16 -12.05
CA VAL A 444 4.86 -17.54 -10.71
C VAL A 444 5.48 -16.15 -10.71
N PHE A 445 4.78 -15.19 -10.09
CA PHE A 445 5.31 -13.89 -9.72
C PHE A 445 6.41 -14.05 -8.66
N VAL A 446 7.65 -13.81 -9.04
CA VAL A 446 8.79 -13.76 -8.11
C VAL A 446 8.93 -12.32 -7.63
N LEU A 447 8.54 -12.04 -6.40
CA LEU A 447 8.36 -10.70 -5.85
C LEU A 447 9.46 -10.37 -4.83
N GLY A 448 10.00 -9.16 -4.90
CA GLY A 448 10.98 -8.67 -3.93
C GLY A 448 10.35 -7.74 -2.89
N ASP A 449 10.43 -8.11 -1.62
CA ASP A 449 10.14 -7.23 -0.47
C ASP A 449 11.47 -6.65 0.05
N ARG A 450 12.35 -7.49 0.60
CA ARG A 450 13.67 -7.06 1.14
C ARG A 450 14.77 -7.01 0.09
N PHE A 451 14.53 -7.52 -1.11
CA PHE A 451 15.46 -7.37 -2.22
C PHE A 451 15.70 -5.88 -2.55
N TYR A 452 14.62 -5.11 -2.59
CA TYR A 452 14.66 -3.69 -2.91
C TYR A 452 14.97 -2.82 -1.70
N GLN A 453 15.61 -1.68 -1.98
CA GLN A 453 15.69 -0.60 -1.01
C GLN A 453 14.37 0.15 -0.93
N ARG A 454 14.29 1.08 0.03
CA ARG A 454 13.14 1.97 0.18
C ARG A 454 12.89 2.79 -1.11
N PRO A 455 11.63 3.05 -1.51
CA PRO A 455 11.28 3.79 -2.74
C PRO A 455 12.09 5.06 -3.00
N GLY A 456 12.27 5.92 -1.99
CA GLY A 456 13.07 7.15 -2.15
C GLY A 456 14.53 6.89 -2.54
N LEU A 457 15.16 5.81 -2.03
CA LEU A 457 16.52 5.43 -2.41
C LEU A 457 16.60 4.83 -3.82
N ILE A 458 15.60 4.04 -4.21
CA ILE A 458 15.51 3.51 -5.58
C ILE A 458 15.46 4.66 -6.59
N LEU A 459 14.71 5.73 -6.31
CA LEU A 459 14.59 6.87 -7.22
C LEU A 459 15.85 7.72 -7.29
N GLN A 460 16.59 7.85 -6.17
CA GLN A 460 17.86 8.58 -6.13
C GLN A 460 18.98 7.81 -6.84
N THR A 461 19.04 6.50 -6.62
CA THR A 461 20.04 5.60 -7.21
C THR A 461 19.31 4.48 -7.95
N PRO A 462 18.80 4.76 -9.16
CA PRO A 462 18.10 3.74 -9.93
C PRO A 462 19.03 2.56 -10.20
N PRO A 463 18.51 1.31 -10.18
CA PRO A 463 19.30 0.14 -10.50
C PRO A 463 19.99 0.32 -11.86
N SER A 464 21.28 -0.03 -11.94
CA SER A 464 22.06 0.06 -13.18
C SER A 464 21.63 -0.96 -14.25
N ALA A 465 20.86 -1.97 -13.85
CA ALA A 465 20.28 -3.00 -14.69
C ALA A 465 18.75 -3.04 -14.51
N PRO A 466 17.98 -3.53 -15.50
CA PRO A 466 16.54 -3.72 -15.34
C PRO A 466 16.23 -4.59 -14.12
N VAL A 467 15.12 -4.26 -13.48
CA VAL A 467 14.66 -4.83 -12.22
C VAL A 467 14.42 -6.34 -12.39
N GLN A 468 15.24 -7.15 -11.72
CA GLN A 468 15.36 -8.61 -11.91
C GLN A 468 14.26 -9.46 -11.26
N THR A 469 13.10 -8.88 -10.92
CA THR A 469 11.98 -9.60 -10.32
C THR A 469 10.72 -9.37 -11.13
N SER A 470 9.67 -10.13 -10.88
CA SER A 470 8.34 -9.86 -11.45
C SER A 470 7.68 -8.62 -10.85
N GLY A 471 8.20 -8.12 -9.72
CA GLY A 471 7.60 -7.00 -8.99
C GLY A 471 8.21 -6.69 -7.63
N ALA A 472 7.74 -5.62 -7.02
CA ALA A 472 8.14 -5.18 -5.68
C ALA A 472 6.98 -5.08 -4.71
N VAL A 473 7.24 -5.35 -3.44
CA VAL A 473 6.34 -5.06 -2.34
C VAL A 473 6.70 -3.69 -1.75
N MET A 474 5.74 -2.79 -1.63
CA MET A 474 5.93 -1.44 -1.11
C MET A 474 4.98 -1.17 0.07
N TYR A 475 5.48 -0.36 1.00
CA TYR A 475 4.81 -0.01 2.26
C TYR A 475 4.81 1.51 2.46
N LEU A 476 3.79 2.02 3.13
CA LEU A 476 3.75 3.40 3.61
C LEU A 476 4.19 3.43 5.08
N GLU A 477 5.47 3.71 5.33
CA GLU A 477 6.06 3.81 6.66
C GLU A 477 7.29 4.73 6.66
N GLN A 478 7.67 5.24 7.84
CA GLN A 478 8.90 6.00 8.08
C GLN A 478 9.14 7.15 7.09
N MET A 479 10.23 7.08 6.31
CA MET A 479 10.69 8.07 5.33
C MET A 479 9.99 7.96 3.97
N ASN A 480 9.05 7.04 3.78
CA ASN A 480 8.33 6.94 2.51
C ASN A 480 7.32 8.07 2.36
N THR A 481 7.51 8.88 1.32
CA THR A 481 6.53 9.88 0.91
C THR A 481 5.54 9.29 -0.10
N ILE A 482 4.37 9.91 -0.20
CA ILE A 482 3.39 9.59 -1.26
C ILE A 482 4.01 9.81 -2.64
N THR A 483 4.79 10.88 -2.81
CA THR A 483 5.51 11.15 -4.06
C THR A 483 6.49 10.04 -4.42
N ASP A 484 7.31 9.57 -3.48
CA ASP A 484 8.26 8.48 -3.72
C ASP A 484 7.54 7.19 -4.13
N LEU A 485 6.46 6.83 -3.42
CA LEU A 485 5.71 5.61 -3.71
C LEU A 485 5.04 5.68 -5.09
N VAL A 486 4.46 6.83 -5.46
CA VAL A 486 3.85 7.04 -6.78
C VAL A 486 4.89 6.94 -7.89
N GLN A 487 6.03 7.64 -7.74
CA GLN A 487 7.08 7.64 -8.75
C GLN A 487 7.73 6.26 -8.88
N CYS A 488 7.96 5.57 -7.76
CA CYS A 488 8.50 4.21 -7.77
C CYS A 488 7.52 3.22 -8.40
N THR A 489 6.22 3.33 -8.11
CA THR A 489 5.21 2.49 -8.76
C THR A 489 5.20 2.70 -10.28
N ASN A 490 5.26 3.95 -10.73
CA ASN A 490 5.37 4.28 -12.15
C ASN A 490 6.65 3.74 -12.80
N LEU A 491 7.77 3.74 -12.08
CA LEU A 491 9.02 3.15 -12.54
C LEU A 491 8.86 1.63 -12.75
N PHE A 492 8.30 0.91 -11.78
CA PHE A 492 8.10 -0.54 -11.89
C PHE A 492 7.11 -0.88 -13.01
N HIS A 493 5.98 -0.19 -13.11
CA HIS A 493 5.02 -0.38 -14.20
C HIS A 493 5.65 -0.07 -15.57
N GLY A 494 6.48 0.98 -15.66
CA GLY A 494 7.22 1.33 -16.89
C GLY A 494 8.23 0.26 -17.32
N LEU A 495 8.69 -0.58 -16.40
CA LEU A 495 9.55 -1.73 -16.67
C LEU A 495 8.78 -3.03 -16.95
N GLY A 496 7.44 -3.00 -16.90
CA GLY A 496 6.58 -4.18 -17.05
C GLY A 496 6.47 -5.03 -15.79
N ASN A 497 6.94 -4.52 -14.65
CA ASN A 497 6.90 -5.21 -13.37
C ASN A 497 5.66 -4.81 -12.59
N GLU A 498 5.16 -5.74 -11.78
CA GLU A 498 3.99 -5.54 -10.94
C GLU A 498 4.37 -4.88 -9.61
N VAL A 499 3.41 -4.19 -9.00
CA VAL A 499 3.56 -3.63 -7.65
C VAL A 499 2.54 -4.26 -6.71
N VAL A 500 3.02 -4.67 -5.55
CA VAL A 500 2.22 -5.10 -4.41
C VAL A 500 2.26 -3.99 -3.37
N ILE A 501 1.12 -3.38 -3.08
CA ILE A 501 1.01 -2.49 -1.92
C ILE A 501 0.66 -3.35 -0.71
N SER A 502 1.37 -3.17 0.39
CA SER A 502 1.19 -3.98 1.59
C SER A 502 0.80 -3.15 2.80
N ALA A 503 -0.13 -3.70 3.58
CA ALA A 503 -0.33 -3.32 4.95
C ALA A 503 0.90 -3.72 5.80
N ASN A 504 1.14 -3.00 6.90
CA ASN A 504 2.27 -3.28 7.78
C ASN A 504 1.91 -4.38 8.79
N GLN A 505 2.89 -5.01 9.44
CA GLN A 505 2.62 -6.02 10.47
C GLN A 505 1.93 -5.43 11.69
N ASP A 506 2.40 -4.26 12.14
CA ASP A 506 1.70 -3.44 13.11
C ASP A 506 1.02 -2.26 12.40
N ASP A 507 -0.29 -2.33 12.31
CA ASP A 507 -1.11 -1.42 11.51
C ASP A 507 -2.14 -0.69 12.37
N THR A 508 -2.90 0.22 11.77
CA THR A 508 -3.98 0.96 12.41
C THR A 508 -5.30 0.75 11.66
N ALA A 509 -6.40 1.27 12.20
CA ALA A 509 -7.69 1.22 11.51
C ALA A 509 -7.77 2.16 10.28
N ASP A 510 -6.73 2.97 10.03
CA ASP A 510 -6.65 3.82 8.85
C ASP A 510 -6.66 2.97 7.57
N THR A 511 -7.41 3.44 6.57
CA THR A 511 -7.67 2.73 5.31
C THR A 511 -7.01 3.38 4.10
N PHE A 512 -6.25 4.46 4.28
CA PHE A 512 -5.61 5.22 3.21
C PHE A 512 -4.80 4.33 2.26
N ILE A 513 -4.09 3.33 2.79
CA ILE A 513 -3.25 2.43 1.98
C ILE A 513 -4.06 1.64 0.93
N VAL A 514 -5.35 1.39 1.18
CA VAL A 514 -6.25 0.75 0.21
C VAL A 514 -6.58 1.70 -0.93
N ASP A 515 -6.97 2.93 -0.60
CA ASP A 515 -7.19 3.99 -1.59
C ASP A 515 -5.91 4.25 -2.41
N PHE A 516 -4.75 4.23 -1.74
CA PHE A 516 -3.46 4.34 -2.41
C PHE A 516 -3.23 3.20 -3.40
N ALA A 517 -3.44 1.94 -2.99
CA ALA A 517 -3.29 0.76 -3.85
C ALA A 517 -4.15 0.83 -5.11
N VAL A 518 -5.42 1.25 -4.96
CA VAL A 518 -6.34 1.44 -6.10
C VAL A 518 -5.85 2.60 -6.99
N GLY A 519 -5.47 3.73 -6.38
CA GLY A 519 -5.07 4.93 -7.12
C GLY A 519 -3.79 4.75 -7.94
N VAL A 520 -2.82 3.98 -7.44
CA VAL A 520 -1.60 3.66 -8.20
C VAL A 520 -1.80 2.51 -9.20
N GLY A 521 -2.96 1.84 -9.17
CA GLY A 521 -3.24 0.70 -10.04
C GLY A 521 -2.46 -0.56 -9.68
N ALA A 522 -2.20 -0.78 -8.39
CA ALA A 522 -1.51 -1.98 -7.93
C ALA A 522 -2.27 -3.25 -8.33
N ARG A 523 -1.54 -4.31 -8.67
CA ARG A 523 -2.17 -5.59 -9.01
C ARG A 523 -2.63 -6.35 -7.79
N PHE A 524 -1.79 -6.33 -6.75
CA PHE A 524 -2.03 -7.06 -5.52
C PHE A 524 -2.03 -6.10 -4.34
N PHE A 525 -2.90 -6.37 -3.37
CA PHE A 525 -2.90 -5.69 -2.08
C PHE A 525 -2.70 -6.73 -0.98
N LYS A 526 -1.53 -6.72 -0.35
CA LYS A 526 -1.21 -7.64 0.74
C LYS A 526 -1.76 -7.12 2.05
N VAL A 527 -2.77 -7.80 2.58
CA VAL A 527 -3.58 -7.28 3.69
C VAL A 527 -3.09 -7.77 5.05
N GLY A 528 -2.54 -8.99 5.09
CA GLY A 528 -2.41 -9.79 6.31
C GLY A 528 -3.57 -10.77 6.43
N GLY A 529 -3.91 -11.20 7.64
CA GLY A 529 -5.03 -12.11 7.88
C GLY A 529 -6.40 -11.43 7.79
N PRO A 530 -7.49 -12.21 7.65
CA PRO A 530 -8.86 -11.70 7.50
C PRO A 530 -9.53 -11.42 8.86
N SER A 531 -8.77 -11.36 9.95
CA SER A 531 -9.26 -11.10 11.30
C SER A 531 -8.55 -9.87 11.89
N ARG A 532 -9.07 -9.37 13.02
CA ARG A 532 -8.66 -8.11 13.69
C ARG A 532 -9.16 -6.85 12.98
N GLY A 533 -9.39 -5.79 13.77
CA GLY A 533 -10.11 -4.59 13.32
C GLY A 533 -9.34 -3.77 12.28
N GLU A 534 -8.02 -3.66 12.43
CA GLU A 534 -7.13 -2.95 11.51
C GLU A 534 -7.08 -3.57 10.10
N ARG A 535 -7.24 -4.90 10.02
CA ARG A 535 -7.30 -5.65 8.75
C ARG A 535 -8.70 -5.59 8.16
N SER A 536 -9.70 -5.83 8.99
CA SER A 536 -11.11 -5.80 8.59
C SER A 536 -11.49 -4.43 8.01
N SER A 537 -10.97 -3.33 8.58
CA SER A 537 -11.20 -1.98 8.05
C SER A 537 -10.70 -1.82 6.61
N LYS A 538 -9.56 -2.42 6.27
CA LYS A 538 -8.98 -2.37 4.92
C LYS A 538 -9.75 -3.24 3.92
N LEU A 539 -10.18 -4.44 4.34
CA LEU A 539 -11.05 -5.29 3.53
C LEU A 539 -12.40 -4.62 3.26
N ASN A 540 -13.00 -3.99 4.28
CA ASN A 540 -14.24 -3.24 4.13
C ASN A 540 -14.05 -2.05 3.18
N ARG A 541 -12.94 -1.31 3.30
CA ARG A 541 -12.66 -0.21 2.37
C ARG A 541 -12.51 -0.70 0.92
N LEU A 542 -11.91 -1.88 0.71
CA LEU A 542 -11.79 -2.46 -0.63
C LEU A 542 -13.16 -2.76 -1.24
N VAL A 543 -14.11 -3.27 -0.43
CA VAL A 543 -15.51 -3.48 -0.83
C VAL A 543 -16.25 -2.17 -1.09
N GLU A 544 -16.04 -1.16 -0.24
CA GLU A 544 -16.64 0.16 -0.45
C GLU A 544 -16.19 0.76 -1.78
N ILE A 545 -14.88 0.75 -2.05
CA ILE A 545 -14.35 1.25 -3.32
C ILE A 545 -14.90 0.41 -4.49
N SER A 546 -14.98 -0.91 -4.39
CA SER A 546 -15.54 -1.72 -5.50
C SER A 546 -16.97 -1.29 -5.85
N ARG A 547 -17.82 -1.00 -4.85
CA ARG A 547 -19.18 -0.46 -5.06
C ARG A 547 -19.18 0.95 -5.64
N GLU A 548 -18.25 1.81 -5.21
CA GLU A 548 -18.11 3.17 -5.75
C GLU A 548 -17.74 3.17 -7.25
N LEU A 549 -17.02 2.14 -7.71
CA LEU A 549 -16.60 1.99 -9.12
C LEU A 549 -17.62 1.24 -9.98
N GLU A 550 -18.60 0.56 -9.38
CA GLU A 550 -19.66 -0.11 -10.12
C GLU A 550 -20.52 0.93 -10.88
N PRO A 551 -20.88 0.67 -12.14
CA PRO A 551 -21.77 1.55 -12.87
C PRO A 551 -23.14 1.61 -12.15
N PRO A 552 -23.81 2.78 -12.13
CA PRO A 552 -25.13 2.88 -11.55
C PRO A 552 -26.07 1.88 -12.22
N LEU A 553 -26.77 1.08 -11.42
CA LEU A 553 -27.75 0.13 -11.91
C LEU A 553 -28.74 0.86 -12.84
N PRO A 554 -29.10 0.28 -14.00
CA PRO A 554 -30.16 0.84 -14.81
C PRO A 554 -31.41 0.92 -13.94
N VAL A 555 -31.93 2.14 -13.76
CA VAL A 555 -33.22 2.37 -13.09
C VAL A 555 -34.22 1.53 -13.87
N ALA A 556 -34.80 0.53 -13.20
CA ALA A 556 -35.93 -0.19 -13.77
C ALA A 556 -37.01 0.85 -14.02
N GLU A 557 -37.24 1.20 -15.29
CA GLU A 557 -38.44 1.91 -15.68
C GLU A 557 -39.60 1.04 -15.22
N ASN A 558 -40.29 1.50 -14.16
CA ASN A 558 -41.58 0.96 -13.78
C ASN A 558 -42.48 1.08 -15.00
N LEU A 559 -42.60 -0.02 -15.76
CA LEU A 559 -43.70 -0.22 -16.67
C LEU A 559 -44.95 -0.18 -15.81
N GLY A 560 -45.65 0.95 -15.89
CA GLY A 560 -46.90 1.19 -15.18
C GLY A 560 -47.87 0.06 -15.44
N GLN A 561 -48.11 -0.75 -14.41
CA GLN A 561 -49.37 -1.44 -14.29
C GLN A 561 -50.32 -0.45 -13.62
N GLU A 562 -51.19 0.15 -14.44
CA GLU A 562 -52.44 0.70 -13.96
C GLU A 562 -53.20 -0.45 -13.28
N GLU A 563 -53.14 -0.51 -11.95
CA GLU A 563 -54.07 -1.33 -11.17
C GLU A 563 -55.35 -0.54 -10.98
N ASP A 564 -56.42 -1.06 -11.58
CA ASP A 564 -57.81 -0.65 -11.40
C ASP A 564 -58.16 -0.59 -9.90
N GLU A 565 -58.24 0.63 -9.36
CA GLU A 565 -58.98 0.93 -8.15
C GLU A 565 -60.48 0.70 -8.42
N ASN A 566 -61.05 -0.42 -7.96
CA ASN A 566 -62.40 -0.49 -7.38
C ASN A 566 -62.84 -1.94 -7.11
N ALA A 567 -62.68 -2.42 -5.88
CA ALA A 567 -63.68 -3.30 -5.24
C ALA A 567 -63.37 -3.50 -3.74
N ALA A 568 -64.30 -3.01 -2.90
CA ALA A 568 -64.68 -3.49 -1.56
C ALA A 568 -63.56 -3.53 -0.49
N ASP A 569 -63.42 -2.54 0.39
CA ASP A 569 -64.36 -2.09 1.43
C ASP A 569 -64.73 -3.18 2.46
N GLN A 570 -64.20 -2.98 3.69
CA GLN A 570 -64.65 -3.50 5.00
C GLN A 570 -64.41 -4.98 5.36
N LYS A 571 -63.39 -5.23 6.19
CA LYS A 571 -63.62 -5.66 7.58
C LYS A 571 -62.37 -5.53 8.46
N GLU A 572 -62.60 -4.86 9.58
CA GLU A 572 -61.71 -4.62 10.71
C GLU A 572 -61.41 -5.87 11.55
N MET A 573 -60.22 -5.80 12.17
CA MET A 573 -59.91 -6.10 13.58
C MET A 573 -59.62 -7.52 14.09
N ASP A 574 -58.58 -7.49 14.93
CA ASP A 574 -58.22 -8.35 16.05
C ASP A 574 -57.43 -9.64 15.79
N GLY A 575 -56.10 -9.53 15.99
CA GLY A 575 -55.37 -10.51 16.82
C GLY A 575 -55.49 -10.12 18.30
N PRO A 576 -54.81 -10.80 19.26
CA PRO A 576 -53.77 -11.81 19.04
C PRO A 576 -53.83 -13.02 20.01
N ASN A 577 -52.78 -13.84 19.89
CA ASN A 577 -52.10 -14.59 20.94
C ASN A 577 -52.52 -16.03 21.32
N GLU A 578 -51.49 -16.86 21.14
CA GLU A 578 -50.88 -17.76 22.12
C GLU A 578 -51.37 -19.21 22.26
N ASP A 579 -50.36 -20.06 22.07
CA ASP A 579 -50.03 -21.24 22.87
C ASP A 579 -50.81 -22.55 22.68
N ASN A 580 -50.03 -23.47 22.11
CA ASN A 580 -49.57 -24.71 22.75
C ASN A 580 -50.14 -26.05 22.27
N THR A 581 -49.15 -26.96 22.22
CA THR A 581 -49.21 -28.41 22.44
C THR A 581 -49.60 -29.33 21.28
N GLU A 582 -48.55 -29.96 20.73
CA GLU A 582 -48.36 -31.41 20.62
C GLU A 582 -49.60 -32.31 20.47
N MET A 583 -49.66 -33.07 19.37
CA MET A 583 -49.55 -34.53 19.45
C MET A 583 -49.33 -35.18 18.08
N LYS A 584 -48.45 -36.18 18.12
CA LYS A 584 -48.08 -37.19 17.11
C LYS A 584 -49.30 -37.82 16.42
N ILE A 585 -49.08 -38.33 15.19
CA ILE A 585 -49.37 -39.71 14.81
C ILE A 585 -48.47 -40.06 13.60
N ASP A 586 -47.70 -41.14 13.77
CA ASP A 586 -46.97 -41.88 12.73
C ASP A 586 -47.96 -42.54 11.76
N VAL A 587 -47.65 -42.56 10.45
CA VAL A 587 -47.95 -43.73 9.59
C VAL A 587 -46.87 -43.84 8.52
N ASP A 588 -46.25 -45.01 8.50
CA ASP A 588 -45.33 -45.56 7.52
C ASP A 588 -45.83 -45.44 6.06
N ASN A 589 -44.90 -45.31 5.12
CA ASN A 589 -44.83 -46.26 4.01
C ASN A 589 -43.51 -46.16 3.24
N ASP A 590 -42.76 -47.25 3.33
CA ASP A 590 -41.73 -47.67 2.39
C ASP A 590 -42.30 -47.80 0.97
N ALA A 591 -41.48 -47.49 -0.03
CA ALA A 591 -41.33 -48.29 -1.25
C ALA A 591 -40.16 -47.78 -2.11
N GLU A 592 -39.12 -48.60 -2.18
CA GLU A 592 -38.11 -48.61 -3.24
C GLU A 592 -38.75 -48.83 -4.62
N GLU A 593 -38.19 -48.26 -5.69
CA GLU A 593 -37.74 -49.08 -6.84
C GLU A 593 -36.84 -48.30 -7.83
N ASN A 594 -35.77 -48.96 -8.20
CA ASN A 594 -34.86 -48.68 -9.32
C ASN A 594 -35.58 -48.64 -10.68
N SER A 595 -35.05 -47.86 -11.62
CA SER A 595 -34.76 -48.40 -12.97
C SER A 595 -33.71 -47.59 -13.72
N GLU A 596 -32.71 -48.32 -14.20
CA GLU A 596 -31.76 -47.93 -15.24
C GLU A 596 -32.45 -47.71 -16.58
N ARG A 597 -31.91 -46.83 -17.44
CA ARG A 597 -31.83 -47.07 -18.89
C ARG A 597 -30.78 -46.16 -19.56
N GLN A 598 -29.95 -46.81 -20.36
CA GLN A 598 -28.97 -46.28 -21.32
C GLN A 598 -29.65 -45.87 -22.64
N GLU A 599 -29.03 -44.93 -23.37
CA GLU A 599 -28.94 -44.81 -24.86
C GLU A 599 -28.09 -43.55 -25.16
N LYS A 600 -26.79 -43.62 -25.52
CA LYS A 600 -26.10 -43.89 -26.80
C LYS A 600 -26.47 -43.03 -28.04
N GLU A 601 -25.47 -42.21 -28.41
CA GLU A 601 -24.95 -41.82 -29.75
C GLU A 601 -25.86 -41.11 -30.77
N VAL A 602 -25.36 -40.01 -31.37
CA VAL A 602 -24.86 -39.97 -32.77
C VAL A 602 -23.98 -38.72 -33.00
N VAL A 603 -22.85 -38.96 -33.67
CA VAL A 603 -21.84 -38.03 -34.21
C VAL A 603 -22.31 -37.44 -35.53
N HIS A 604 -21.99 -36.17 -35.82
CA HIS A 604 -21.79 -35.75 -37.21
C HIS A 604 -20.61 -34.78 -37.35
N GLU A 605 -19.62 -35.24 -38.09
CA GLU A 605 -18.45 -34.55 -38.59
C GLU A 605 -18.69 -34.25 -40.09
N VAL A 606 -18.45 -33.02 -40.55
CA VAL A 606 -18.25 -32.70 -41.98
C VAL A 606 -17.19 -31.58 -42.10
N VAL A 607 -16.18 -31.87 -42.93
CA VAL A 607 -15.08 -31.01 -43.37
C VAL A 607 -15.38 -30.50 -44.79
N HIS A 608 -15.19 -29.21 -45.08
CA HIS A 608 -14.28 -28.69 -46.14
C HIS A 608 -14.43 -27.18 -46.46
N GLU A 609 -13.28 -26.50 -46.45
CA GLU A 609 -12.71 -25.49 -47.37
C GLU A 609 -13.44 -24.18 -47.76
N GLY A 610 -12.78 -23.05 -47.39
CA GLY A 610 -12.20 -22.08 -48.34
C GLY A 610 -13.01 -20.82 -48.71
N GLY A 611 -12.48 -19.63 -48.39
CA GLY A 611 -12.82 -18.38 -49.09
C GLY A 611 -12.80 -17.08 -48.27
N ALA A 612 -12.07 -16.09 -48.77
CA ALA A 612 -11.66 -14.81 -48.17
C ALA A 612 -12.75 -13.71 -47.96
N GLU A 613 -12.43 -12.83 -46.98
CA GLU A 613 -12.68 -11.36 -46.89
C GLU A 613 -14.11 -10.77 -46.80
N LYS A 614 -14.47 -10.23 -45.62
CA LYS A 614 -14.65 -8.77 -45.29
C LYS A 614 -15.49 -8.61 -44.01
N GLU A 615 -14.90 -8.07 -42.93
CA GLU A 615 -15.61 -7.65 -41.71
C GLU A 615 -15.83 -6.13 -41.70
N GLU A 616 -17.07 -5.70 -41.48
CA GLU A 616 -17.45 -4.38 -40.96
C GLU A 616 -18.35 -4.57 -39.72
N THR A 617 -17.82 -4.11 -38.58
CA THR A 617 -18.47 -3.45 -37.43
C THR A 617 -19.57 -4.16 -36.60
N GLY A 618 -19.15 -4.55 -35.37
CA GLY A 618 -19.92 -4.47 -34.10
C GLY A 618 -20.33 -5.81 -33.46
N PRO A 619 -20.63 -5.87 -32.14
CA PRO A 619 -19.98 -5.29 -30.96
C PRO A 619 -19.10 -6.33 -30.21
N VAL A 620 -18.18 -5.86 -29.36
CA VAL A 620 -17.20 -6.69 -28.64
C VAL A 620 -17.86 -7.55 -27.56
N LEU A 621 -17.88 -8.86 -27.77
CA LEU A 621 -18.17 -9.88 -26.74
C LEU A 621 -16.89 -10.15 -25.93
N TRP A 622 -16.93 -9.75 -24.66
CA TRP A 622 -15.90 -10.02 -23.66
C TRP A 622 -16.07 -11.45 -23.14
N GLY A 623 -15.13 -12.34 -23.45
CA GLY A 623 -15.17 -13.71 -22.94
C GLY A 623 -14.32 -14.69 -23.75
N ALA A 624 -12.98 -14.58 -23.62
CA ALA A 624 -12.02 -15.64 -23.98
C ALA A 624 -10.55 -15.26 -23.72
N ALA A 625 -10.24 -13.97 -23.58
CA ALA A 625 -8.84 -13.49 -23.58
C ALA A 625 -8.09 -13.61 -22.22
N GLU A 626 -8.75 -14.00 -21.13
CA GLU A 626 -8.12 -13.96 -19.79
C GLU A 626 -7.38 -15.23 -19.36
N LYS A 627 -7.54 -16.35 -20.06
CA LYS A 627 -6.73 -17.56 -19.82
C LYS A 627 -5.26 -17.43 -20.29
N SER A 628 -4.88 -16.34 -20.98
CA SER A 628 -3.53 -16.15 -21.53
C SER A 628 -2.68 -15.07 -20.84
N ARG A 629 -3.15 -14.42 -19.77
CA ARG A 629 -2.41 -13.31 -19.15
C ARG A 629 -1.26 -13.70 -18.24
N LEU A 630 -1.12 -14.97 -17.86
CA LEU A 630 0.13 -15.49 -17.26
C LEU A 630 1.28 -15.54 -18.29
N LYS A 631 0.98 -15.73 -19.58
CA LYS A 631 2.00 -15.81 -20.64
C LYS A 631 2.66 -14.48 -21.01
N LEU A 632 2.13 -13.35 -20.54
CA LEU A 632 2.70 -12.02 -20.83
C LEU A 632 3.82 -11.61 -19.86
N HIS A 633 4.10 -12.40 -18.83
CA HIS A 633 5.28 -12.19 -17.99
C HIS A 633 6.48 -12.94 -18.56
N THR A 634 7.04 -12.41 -19.64
CA THR A 634 8.46 -12.58 -19.95
C THR A 634 9.16 -11.26 -19.63
N PRO A 635 9.84 -11.15 -18.47
CA PRO A 635 10.93 -10.19 -18.34
C PRO A 635 12.26 -10.93 -18.14
N PHE A 636 12.62 -11.85 -19.03
CA PHE A 636 14.01 -12.35 -19.14
C PHE A 636 14.29 -12.78 -20.58
N ILE A 637 14.57 -11.83 -21.47
CA ILE A 637 15.39 -12.11 -22.65
C ILE A 637 16.59 -11.17 -22.60
N PHE A 638 17.74 -11.71 -22.18
CA PHE A 638 19.01 -11.13 -22.58
C PHE A 638 19.20 -11.38 -24.07
N SER A 639 19.19 -10.31 -24.85
CA SER A 639 20.15 -10.13 -25.93
C SER A 639 20.62 -8.69 -25.89
N VAL A 640 21.93 -8.50 -25.71
CA VAL A 640 22.57 -7.21 -25.90
C VAL A 640 22.32 -6.81 -27.34
N ILE A 641 21.39 -5.87 -27.55
CA ILE A 641 21.29 -5.15 -28.82
C ILE A 641 22.11 -3.89 -28.62
N GLU A 642 23.32 -3.89 -29.18
CA GLU A 642 24.02 -2.64 -29.47
C GLU A 642 23.08 -1.76 -30.28
N VAL A 643 22.72 -0.60 -29.73
CA VAL A 643 22.00 0.43 -30.47
C VAL A 643 22.95 0.92 -31.57
N PRO A 644 22.65 0.72 -32.87
CA PRO A 644 23.49 1.31 -33.91
C PRO A 644 23.40 2.83 -33.80
N PRO A 645 24.50 3.58 -34.02
CA PRO A 645 24.46 5.03 -33.96
C PRO A 645 23.43 5.56 -34.96
N PRO A 646 22.77 6.70 -34.66
CA PRO A 646 21.82 7.29 -35.59
C PRO A 646 22.48 7.55 -36.94
N PRO A 647 21.74 7.39 -38.06
CA PRO A 647 22.29 7.62 -39.38
C PRO A 647 22.79 9.08 -39.48
N PRO A 648 23.92 9.32 -40.18
CA PRO A 648 24.42 10.66 -40.36
C PRO A 648 23.40 11.51 -41.11
N ASP A 649 23.18 12.74 -40.63
CA ASP A 649 22.32 13.73 -41.26
C ASP A 649 22.74 13.91 -42.73
N SER A 650 21.88 13.47 -43.64
CA SER A 650 22.03 13.77 -45.05
C SER A 650 21.77 15.25 -45.27
N GLU A 651 22.86 15.99 -45.41
CA GLU A 651 23.06 17.18 -46.24
C GLU A 651 21.78 17.78 -46.85
N ARG A 652 21.30 18.87 -46.25
CA ARG A 652 20.70 19.97 -47.03
C ARG A 652 21.74 21.07 -47.11
N GLU A 653 22.55 20.98 -48.17
CA GLU A 653 23.35 22.09 -48.66
C GLU A 653 22.46 23.30 -48.92
N GLY A 654 22.95 24.46 -48.51
CA GLY A 654 22.30 25.74 -48.72
C GLY A 654 22.46 26.23 -50.15
N GLU A 655 21.44 26.93 -50.64
CA GLU A 655 21.60 27.96 -51.65
C GLU A 655 21.15 29.30 -51.06
N GLU A 656 22.13 30.09 -50.62
CA GLU A 656 22.03 31.54 -50.63
C GLU A 656 21.87 32.01 -52.08
N LEU A 657 20.92 32.90 -52.38
CA LEU A 657 21.06 33.85 -53.50
C LEU A 657 20.16 35.09 -53.34
N LYS A 658 20.83 36.17 -52.93
CA LYS A 658 20.72 37.57 -53.40
C LYS A 658 19.44 38.37 -53.15
N ILE A 659 19.58 39.26 -52.16
CA ILE A 659 18.95 40.59 -52.11
C ILE A 659 19.43 41.43 -53.30
N THR A 660 18.50 41.93 -54.12
CA THR A 660 18.74 43.14 -54.93
C THR A 660 17.54 44.09 -54.82
N SER A 661 17.89 45.37 -54.80
CA SER A 661 17.08 46.56 -54.54
C SER A 661 16.19 46.96 -55.71
N SER A 662 14.97 47.45 -55.42
CA SER A 662 14.41 48.71 -55.95
C SER A 662 12.91 48.85 -55.66
N SER A 663 12.54 49.96 -55.01
CA SER A 663 11.23 50.61 -55.22
C SER A 663 11.36 51.59 -56.42
N PRO A 664 10.34 52.35 -56.89
CA PRO A 664 8.88 52.29 -56.67
C PRO A 664 8.05 52.41 -57.99
N ARG A 665 6.72 52.12 -57.96
CA ARG A 665 5.60 52.96 -58.48
C ARG A 665 4.33 52.18 -58.89
N ARG A 666 3.24 52.53 -58.19
CA ARG A 666 1.90 52.98 -58.63
C ARG A 666 1.13 52.32 -59.81
N SER A 667 -0.15 52.13 -59.49
CA SER A 667 -1.41 52.22 -60.27
C SER A 667 -1.78 51.07 -61.21
N LYS A 668 -2.87 50.36 -60.93
CA LYS A 668 -4.25 50.86 -61.04
C LYS A 668 -5.12 50.30 -59.93
#